data_AF-A0AAV7PHP3-F1
#
_entry.id   AF-A0AAV7PHP3-F1
#
_cell.length_a   1.000
_cell.length_b   1.000
_cell.length_c   1.000
_cell.angle_alpha   90.00
_cell.angle_beta   90.00
_cell.angle_gamma   90.00
#
_symmetry.space_group_name_H-M   'P 1'
#
loop_
_entity.id
_entity.type
_entity.pdbx_description
1 polymer ?
#
loop_
_entity_poly.entity_id
_entity_poly.type
_entity_poly.pdbx_seq_one_letter_code
_entity_poly.pdbx_strand_id
1 'polypeptide(L)'
;MAKKWRSGKGEKPEALVIALQAANEELRTKLTDIQIELHQEKSKVTKLEREKNQETKRIKEQEQHKQTVLVTELRAKLHEEKMKELQAVRENLIKQHEQEMARTGKIKEVEIQRLKSVVNALRDGSSDKVRTALSTEAREEARKLFDSERLKLLQEITELKLAKKQVDESLSQITHADKLKAGDLRSEHQSHQEAISKIKWDCERDIRRLMDEIKAKDRIIFSLEKELETQTSFLQKLQLQKEALDEQLFLVKEAECNIGTSSPKREIPGRAGDGSEHCGSPDMRRNQRRMAELNATIRKLEDRNTLLVDERNELLRRVREAEKQCKPLLDKNKCLTKRNDELMHSLQRMEEKLKTITKENAEMKEKITTHAPIKKLRSLNDLDQANDEQEIEFLKMQVVEQQNVIDELTRDREKLIRRRKHKRSSKPIKRHLVDTVFGYDDDSMDSETSSVASYRTDRTPATPDDDLDESLAAEESELRFRQFTKEYQALQRAYALLQEQTGGILDAEREAKAQEQLQTEVQRYKAKIEDLEKALAQKGQDSHWVEEKQLFIRRNQEILEKIEKLEIENNRLQQDLQDARDQNELLEFRNLELEERERRSPPFNLQIHPFADGVSALQIYCMKEGVKDVSIPGLIKQLDILGDNGNLRNEEQVAIIQASTVLSLAEKWIQQIEGAEAALHQKMMELESDMEQFCKLKGYLEEELDYRKQALDQAYMRIQELEATLYNALQQETVIKFGEMLSEKQQEELRTAVEKLRRQMLRKSREYDCQILQERMELLQQAHQRIRDLEDKTDIQKRQIKDLEEKFLFLFLFFSLAFILWP
;
A
#
# COMPACT_ATOMS: atom_id res chain seq x y z
N MET A 1 -35.54 -98.01 51.08
CA MET A 1 -36.23 -98.72 52.17
C MET A 1 -37.20 -97.77 52.87
N ALA A 2 -38.36 -98.28 53.27
CA ALA A 2 -39.53 -97.53 53.74
C ALA A 2 -39.41 -96.96 55.17
N LYS A 3 -40.14 -95.87 55.45
CA LYS A 3 -41.17 -95.81 56.52
C LYS A 3 -41.92 -94.47 56.53
N LYS A 4 -43.15 -94.53 57.04
CA LYS A 4 -44.30 -93.67 56.80
C LYS A 4 -44.85 -93.18 58.17
N TRP A 5 -45.46 -91.99 58.18
CA TRP A 5 -46.32 -91.38 59.24
C TRP A 5 -45.58 -90.82 60.49
N ARG A 6 -46.00 -89.75 61.18
CA ARG A 6 -47.34 -89.15 61.39
C ARG A 6 -47.22 -87.75 62.04
N SER A 7 -48.27 -86.93 61.88
CA SER A 7 -48.46 -85.55 62.40
C SER A 7 -48.28 -85.35 63.92
N GLY A 8 -47.86 -84.14 64.31
CA GLY A 8 -47.98 -83.60 65.67
C GLY A 8 -47.88 -82.06 65.72
N LYS A 9 -49.03 -81.40 65.93
CA LYS A 9 -49.31 -80.12 66.64
C LYS A 9 -48.07 -79.29 67.07
N GLY A 10 -47.90 -78.03 66.66
CA GLY A 10 -48.79 -76.92 67.06
C GLY A 10 -48.16 -76.12 68.21
N GLU A 11 -46.99 -75.52 67.95
CA GLU A 11 -46.22 -74.53 68.74
C GLU A 11 -44.99 -74.23 67.84
N LYS A 12 -44.69 -73.06 67.27
CA LYS A 12 -44.93 -71.66 67.63
C LYS A 12 -44.91 -70.79 66.34
N PRO A 13 -46.05 -70.33 65.79
CA PRO A 13 -46.03 -69.26 64.80
C PRO A 13 -45.53 -67.93 65.40
N GLU A 14 -45.77 -67.69 66.69
CA GLU A 14 -45.29 -66.49 67.41
C GLU A 14 -43.77 -66.41 67.52
N ALA A 15 -43.07 -67.53 67.75
CA ALA A 15 -41.60 -67.49 67.83
C ALA A 15 -40.92 -67.19 66.49
N LEU A 16 -41.51 -67.65 65.39
CA LEU A 16 -41.05 -67.32 64.03
C LEU A 16 -41.32 -65.84 63.72
N VAL A 17 -42.49 -65.32 64.12
CA VAL A 17 -42.83 -63.90 63.97
C VAL A 17 -41.91 -63.01 64.80
N ILE A 18 -41.60 -63.38 66.05
CA ILE A 18 -40.65 -62.67 66.91
C ILE A 18 -39.23 -62.71 66.32
N ALA A 19 -38.79 -63.84 65.77
CA ALA A 19 -37.48 -63.95 65.11
C ALA A 19 -37.40 -63.09 63.83
N LEU A 20 -38.47 -63.04 63.04
CA LEU A 20 -38.56 -62.18 61.85
C LEU A 20 -38.64 -60.69 62.22
N GLN A 21 -39.34 -60.34 63.30
CA GLN A 21 -39.37 -58.98 63.83
C GLN A 21 -37.99 -58.55 64.31
N ALA A 22 -37.28 -59.40 65.08
CA ALA A 22 -35.92 -59.14 65.52
C ALA A 22 -34.94 -59.00 64.34
N ALA A 23 -35.04 -59.86 63.32
CA ALA A 23 -34.22 -59.75 62.12
C ALA A 23 -34.53 -58.46 61.31
N ASN A 24 -35.80 -58.03 61.26
CA ASN A 24 -36.18 -56.76 60.64
C ASN A 24 -35.66 -55.55 61.45
N GLU A 25 -35.72 -55.61 62.78
CA GLU A 25 -35.14 -54.61 63.67
C GLU A 25 -33.63 -54.50 63.44
N GLU A 26 -32.93 -55.63 63.34
CA GLU A 26 -31.49 -55.71 63.07
C GLU A 26 -31.12 -55.21 61.65
N LEU A 27 -31.97 -55.48 60.65
CA LEU A 27 -31.76 -54.93 59.30
C LEU A 27 -32.01 -53.42 59.28
N ARG A 28 -32.97 -52.91 60.05
CA ARG A 28 -33.22 -51.48 60.20
C ARG A 28 -32.06 -50.77 60.88
N THR A 29 -31.50 -51.34 61.95
CA THR A 29 -30.33 -50.78 62.63
C THR A 29 -29.10 -50.78 61.72
N LYS A 30 -28.84 -51.88 60.99
CA LYS A 30 -27.77 -51.93 59.99
C LYS A 30 -27.96 -50.92 58.87
N LEU A 31 -29.18 -50.72 58.39
CA LEU A 31 -29.47 -49.71 57.37
C LEU A 31 -29.19 -48.29 57.89
N THR A 32 -29.58 -47.98 59.14
CA THR A 32 -29.25 -46.69 59.75
C THR A 32 -27.76 -46.49 59.95
N ASP A 33 -27.02 -47.52 60.36
CA ASP A 33 -25.56 -47.46 60.51
C ASP A 33 -24.87 -47.19 59.17
N ILE A 34 -25.27 -47.91 58.12
CA ILE A 34 -24.77 -47.69 56.76
C ILE A 34 -25.11 -46.28 56.25
N GLN A 35 -26.31 -45.75 56.56
CA GLN A 35 -26.69 -44.39 56.19
C GLN A 35 -25.84 -43.34 56.91
N ILE A 36 -25.50 -43.56 58.20
CA ILE A 36 -24.62 -42.69 58.97
C ILE A 36 -23.19 -42.75 58.41
N GLU A 37 -22.65 -43.93 58.14
CA GLU A 37 -21.32 -44.11 57.54
C GLU A 37 -21.23 -43.43 56.18
N LEU A 38 -22.24 -43.62 55.31
CA LEU A 38 -22.30 -42.94 54.02
C LEU A 38 -22.32 -41.42 54.16
N HIS A 39 -23.05 -40.89 55.15
CA HIS A 39 -23.08 -39.45 55.40
C HIS A 39 -21.73 -38.91 55.93
N GLN A 40 -21.05 -39.68 56.78
CA GLN A 40 -19.71 -39.37 57.25
C GLN A 40 -18.69 -39.40 56.11
N GLU A 41 -18.74 -40.41 55.24
CA GLU A 41 -17.86 -40.50 54.07
C GLU A 41 -18.11 -39.37 53.07
N LYS A 42 -19.37 -39.01 52.80
CA LYS A 42 -19.69 -37.82 51.99
C LYS A 42 -19.09 -36.54 52.58
N SER A 43 -19.15 -36.39 53.91
CA SER A 43 -18.57 -35.24 54.60
C SER A 43 -17.03 -35.20 54.50
N LYS A 44 -16.37 -36.37 54.61
CA LYS A 44 -14.91 -36.50 54.41
C LYS A 44 -14.50 -36.19 52.98
N VAL A 45 -15.20 -36.73 51.98
CA VAL A 45 -14.95 -36.43 50.56
C VAL A 45 -15.09 -34.94 50.29
N THR A 46 -16.15 -34.30 50.78
CA THR A 46 -16.36 -32.85 50.60
C THR A 46 -15.24 -32.03 51.28
N LYS A 47 -14.69 -32.50 52.40
CA LYS A 47 -13.55 -31.84 53.07
C LYS A 47 -12.26 -32.00 52.25
N LEU A 48 -11.97 -33.21 51.75
CA LEU A 48 -10.81 -33.48 50.91
C LEU A 48 -10.87 -32.72 49.57
N GLU A 49 -12.05 -32.58 48.97
CA GLU A 49 -12.24 -31.76 47.76
C GLU A 49 -11.90 -30.29 48.02
N ARG A 50 -12.32 -29.73 49.16
CA ARG A 50 -11.96 -28.35 49.55
C ARG A 50 -10.46 -28.20 49.79
N GLU A 51 -9.85 -29.15 50.48
CA GLU A 51 -8.40 -29.16 50.75
C GLU A 51 -7.60 -29.26 49.44
N LYS A 52 -8.00 -30.16 48.52
CA LYS A 52 -7.35 -30.31 47.20
C LYS A 52 -7.52 -29.06 46.34
N ASN A 53 -8.68 -28.40 46.37
CA ASN A 53 -8.91 -27.14 45.68
C ASN A 53 -8.05 -26.01 46.25
N GLN A 54 -7.91 -25.93 47.57
CA GLN A 54 -7.03 -24.96 48.22
C GLN A 54 -5.56 -25.23 47.89
N GLU A 55 -5.12 -26.49 47.88
CA GLU A 55 -3.76 -26.86 47.52
C GLU A 55 -3.44 -26.53 46.05
N THR A 56 -4.37 -26.82 45.14
CA THR A 56 -4.24 -26.43 43.72
C THR A 56 -4.13 -24.93 43.56
N LYS A 57 -4.85 -24.14 44.37
CA LYS A 57 -4.76 -22.68 44.38
C LYS A 57 -3.39 -22.20 44.87
N ARG A 58 -2.88 -22.77 45.97
CA ARG A 58 -1.53 -22.44 46.49
C ARG A 58 -0.43 -22.77 45.49
N ILE A 59 -0.50 -23.92 44.81
CA ILE A 59 0.47 -24.30 43.78
C ILE A 59 0.46 -23.28 42.63
N LYS A 60 -0.73 -22.86 42.16
CA LYS A 60 -0.86 -21.83 41.12
C LYS A 60 -0.26 -20.49 41.57
N GLU A 61 -0.54 -20.05 42.80
CA GLU A 61 0.00 -18.81 43.37
C GLU A 61 1.53 -18.85 43.51
N GLN A 62 2.08 -19.97 43.98
CA GLN A 62 3.53 -20.18 44.06
C GLN A 62 4.19 -20.16 42.69
N GLU A 63 3.59 -20.80 41.69
CA GLU A 63 4.14 -20.82 40.34
C GLU A 63 4.09 -19.43 39.67
N GLN A 64 3.00 -18.69 39.88
CA GLN A 64 2.88 -17.31 39.43
C GLN A 64 3.93 -16.41 40.13
N HIS A 65 4.19 -16.63 41.41
CA HIS A 65 5.24 -15.90 42.13
C HIS A 65 6.64 -16.20 41.57
N LYS A 66 6.97 -17.48 41.31
CA LYS A 66 8.24 -17.86 40.66
C LYS A 66 8.41 -17.21 39.29
N GLN A 67 7.36 -17.23 38.47
CA GLN A 67 7.37 -16.57 37.15
C GLN A 67 7.62 -15.07 37.28
N THR A 68 6.98 -14.43 38.26
CA THR A 68 7.16 -12.99 38.54
C THR A 68 8.61 -12.69 38.92
N VAL A 69 9.20 -13.48 39.83
CA VAL A 69 10.60 -13.34 40.25
C VAL A 69 11.55 -13.51 39.06
N LEU A 70 11.38 -14.56 38.25
CA LEU A 70 12.21 -14.80 37.08
C LEU A 70 12.14 -13.64 36.07
N VAL A 71 10.96 -13.10 35.81
CA VAL A 71 10.78 -11.94 34.93
C VAL A 71 11.49 -10.71 35.51
N THR A 72 11.42 -10.48 36.82
CA THR A 72 12.13 -9.36 37.45
C THR A 72 13.65 -9.53 37.40
N GLU A 73 14.17 -10.74 37.61
CA GLU A 73 15.60 -11.03 37.50
C GLU A 73 16.11 -10.87 36.07
N LEU A 74 15.35 -11.34 35.07
CA LEU A 74 15.70 -11.17 33.65
C LEU A 74 15.70 -9.68 33.25
N ARG A 75 14.74 -8.89 33.74
CA ARG A 75 14.74 -7.44 33.52
C ARG A 75 15.95 -6.76 34.16
N ALA A 76 16.33 -7.16 35.37
CA ALA A 76 17.51 -6.63 36.04
C ALA A 76 18.82 -6.99 35.31
N LYS A 77 18.97 -8.25 34.87
CA LYS A 77 20.12 -8.70 34.07
C LYS A 77 20.23 -7.96 32.75
N LEU A 78 19.12 -7.82 32.02
CA LEU A 78 19.09 -7.07 30.77
C LEU A 78 19.48 -5.60 30.98
N HIS A 79 19.02 -4.99 32.07
CA HIS A 79 19.41 -3.63 32.43
C HIS A 79 20.92 -3.53 32.77
N GLU A 80 21.46 -4.50 33.49
CA GLU A 80 22.89 -4.57 33.80
C GLU A 80 23.75 -4.74 32.54
N GLU A 81 23.37 -5.63 31.63
CA GLU A 81 24.04 -5.85 30.34
C GLU A 81 23.99 -4.58 29.48
N LYS A 82 22.82 -3.93 29.37
CA LYS A 82 22.67 -2.64 28.69
C LYS A 82 23.61 -1.58 29.27
N MET A 83 23.75 -1.51 30.60
CA MET A 83 24.66 -0.55 31.23
C MET A 83 26.14 -0.88 30.97
N LYS A 84 26.50 -2.16 30.94
CA LYS A 84 27.86 -2.61 30.57
C LYS A 84 28.19 -2.28 29.12
N GLU A 85 27.27 -2.52 28.19
CA GLU A 85 27.45 -2.16 26.78
C GLU A 85 27.56 -0.65 26.58
N LEU A 86 26.70 0.13 27.23
CA LEU A 86 26.78 1.60 27.20
C LEU A 86 28.13 2.10 27.74
N GLN A 87 28.64 1.49 28.81
CA GLN A 87 29.96 1.82 29.35
C GLN A 87 31.08 1.44 28.38
N ALA A 88 31.02 0.26 27.75
CA ALA A 88 32.00 -0.16 26.75
C ALA A 88 32.02 0.76 25.52
N VAL A 89 30.85 1.19 25.03
CA VAL A 89 30.74 2.17 23.93
C VAL A 89 31.34 3.50 24.33
N ARG A 90 31.05 4.00 25.55
CA ARG A 90 31.65 5.23 26.07
C ARG A 90 33.17 5.15 26.14
N GLU A 91 33.73 4.05 26.65
CA GLU A 91 35.18 3.84 26.74
C GLU A 91 35.83 3.76 25.35
N ASN A 92 35.18 3.10 24.39
CA ASN A 92 35.67 3.06 23.01
C ASN A 92 35.68 4.44 22.37
N LEU A 93 34.63 5.25 22.59
CA LEU A 93 34.55 6.60 22.05
C LEU A 93 35.61 7.52 22.68
N ILE A 94 35.87 7.39 23.99
CA ILE A 94 36.95 8.10 24.67
C ILE A 94 38.30 7.71 24.07
N LYS A 95 38.59 6.41 23.90
CA LYS A 95 39.83 5.94 23.27
C LYS A 95 39.98 6.45 21.84
N GLN A 96 38.91 6.48 21.06
CA GLN A 96 38.91 7.02 19.71
C GLN A 96 39.22 8.52 19.72
N HIS A 97 38.59 9.28 20.64
CA HIS A 97 38.86 10.70 20.81
C HIS A 97 40.32 10.95 21.20
N GLU A 98 40.87 10.22 22.17
CA GLU A 98 42.29 10.29 22.55
C GLU A 98 43.22 9.96 21.37
N GLN A 99 42.87 8.96 20.57
CA GLN A 99 43.62 8.59 19.38
C GLN A 99 43.60 9.70 18.32
N GLU A 100 42.44 10.33 18.06
CA GLU A 100 42.31 11.47 17.15
C GLU A 100 43.04 12.70 17.66
N MET A 101 43.00 12.97 18.97
CA MET A 101 43.77 14.05 19.59
C MET A 101 45.28 13.80 19.45
N ALA A 102 45.74 12.56 19.62
CA ALA A 102 47.14 12.18 19.41
C ALA A 102 47.55 12.29 17.93
N ARG A 103 46.70 11.88 16.99
CA ARG A 103 46.92 12.05 15.54
C ARG A 103 47.02 13.54 15.17
N THR A 104 46.07 14.33 15.64
CA THR A 104 46.03 15.78 15.41
C THR A 104 47.26 16.47 16.03
N GLY A 105 47.67 16.04 17.22
CA GLY A 105 48.91 16.48 17.87
C GLY A 105 50.13 16.21 17.01
N LYS A 106 50.27 14.98 16.46
CA LYS A 106 51.37 14.64 15.56
C LYS A 106 51.38 15.47 14.28
N ILE A 107 50.21 15.69 13.66
CA ILE A 107 50.10 16.54 12.46
C ILE A 107 50.54 17.97 12.77
N LYS A 108 50.08 18.53 13.89
CA LYS A 108 50.49 19.87 14.34
C LYS A 108 51.98 19.94 14.66
N GLU A 109 52.55 18.94 15.31
CA GLU A 109 53.98 18.88 15.61
C GLU A 109 54.83 18.88 14.32
N VAL A 110 54.42 18.07 13.33
CA VAL A 110 55.06 18.03 12.00
C VAL A 110 54.96 19.38 11.29
N GLU A 111 53.79 20.03 11.32
CA GLU A 111 53.61 21.34 10.68
C GLU A 111 54.39 22.44 11.42
N ILE A 112 54.47 22.39 12.75
CA ILE A 112 55.31 23.29 13.55
C ILE A 112 56.79 23.10 13.18
N GLN A 113 57.25 21.86 13.04
CA GLN A 113 58.61 21.57 12.60
C GLN A 113 58.87 22.09 11.18
N ARG A 114 57.92 21.90 10.26
CA ARG A 114 57.99 22.42 8.89
C ARG A 114 58.08 23.95 8.87
N LEU A 115 57.19 24.64 9.59
CA LEU A 115 57.18 26.09 9.70
C LEU A 115 58.46 26.63 10.33
N LYS A 116 58.99 25.97 11.38
CA LYS A 116 60.29 26.31 11.97
C LYS A 116 61.43 26.20 10.95
N SER A 117 61.46 25.13 10.15
CA SER A 117 62.45 24.97 9.08
C SER A 117 62.34 26.06 8.01
N VAL A 118 61.12 26.45 7.62
CA VAL A 118 60.88 27.54 6.66
C VAL A 118 61.32 28.89 7.24
N VAL A 119 61.03 29.17 8.51
CA VAL A 119 61.47 30.41 9.19
C VAL A 119 62.99 30.48 9.27
N ASN A 120 63.67 29.37 9.59
CA ASN A 120 65.14 29.32 9.61
C ASN A 120 65.71 29.53 8.19
N ALA A 121 65.12 28.92 7.16
CA ALA A 121 65.54 29.13 5.78
C ALA A 121 65.33 30.57 5.28
N LEU A 122 64.27 31.26 5.74
CA LEU A 122 64.06 32.70 5.49
C LEU A 122 65.06 33.58 6.21
N ARG A 123 65.56 33.14 7.38
CA ARG A 123 66.55 33.87 8.18
C ARG A 123 67.95 33.78 7.57
N ASP A 124 68.32 32.62 7.02
CA ASP A 124 69.68 32.33 6.55
C ASP A 124 69.84 32.40 5.01
N GLY A 125 68.74 32.54 4.25
CA GLY A 125 68.73 32.48 2.77
C GLY A 125 68.10 33.69 2.07
N SER A 126 68.39 33.85 0.77
CA SER A 126 67.73 34.85 -0.09
C SER A 126 66.24 34.51 -0.27
N SER A 127 65.37 35.50 -0.07
CA SER A 127 63.90 35.39 -0.18
C SER A 127 63.42 34.69 -1.46
N ASP A 128 64.11 34.88 -2.58
CA ASP A 128 63.74 34.28 -3.86
C ASP A 128 64.00 32.77 -3.93
N LYS A 129 65.06 32.29 -3.26
CA LYS A 129 65.34 30.84 -3.16
C LYS A 129 64.29 30.14 -2.29
N VAL A 130 63.85 30.79 -1.21
CA VAL A 130 62.80 30.24 -0.33
C VAL A 130 61.43 30.24 -1.01
N ARG A 131 61.08 31.30 -1.74
CA ARG A 131 59.83 31.36 -2.52
C ARG A 131 59.75 30.24 -3.57
N THR A 132 60.89 29.99 -4.23
CA THR A 132 60.99 28.91 -5.23
C THR A 132 60.85 27.53 -4.57
N ALA A 133 61.56 27.29 -3.46
CA ALA A 133 61.48 26.04 -2.71
C ALA A 133 60.07 25.72 -2.17
N LEU A 134 59.37 26.72 -1.62
CA LEU A 134 57.98 26.58 -1.16
C LEU A 134 57.01 26.32 -2.32
N SER A 135 57.23 26.94 -3.47
CA SER A 135 56.40 26.71 -4.67
C SER A 135 56.62 25.31 -5.26
N THR A 136 57.83 24.77 -5.19
CA THR A 136 58.12 23.38 -5.59
C THR A 136 57.55 22.38 -4.59
N GLU A 137 57.67 22.64 -3.29
CA GLU A 137 57.12 21.79 -2.22
C GLU A 137 55.58 21.73 -2.30
N ALA A 138 54.91 22.87 -2.48
CA ALA A 138 53.46 22.92 -2.65
C ALA A 138 52.98 22.15 -3.90
N ARG A 139 53.78 22.14 -4.98
CA ARG A 139 53.49 21.33 -6.17
C ARG A 139 53.70 19.84 -5.92
N GLU A 140 54.73 19.44 -5.17
CA GLU A 140 54.97 18.05 -4.83
C GLU A 140 53.94 17.49 -3.84
N GLU A 141 53.53 18.27 -2.83
CA GLU A 141 52.43 17.95 -1.90
C GLU A 141 51.10 17.75 -2.65
N ALA A 142 50.76 18.66 -3.56
CA ALA A 142 49.56 18.53 -4.38
C ALA A 142 49.58 17.25 -5.25
N ARG A 143 50.75 16.87 -5.79
CA ARG A 143 50.92 15.61 -6.54
C ARG A 143 50.78 14.39 -5.64
N LYS A 144 51.43 14.37 -4.47
CA LYS A 144 51.34 13.26 -3.52
C LYS A 144 49.91 13.03 -3.03
N LEU A 145 49.18 14.11 -2.71
CA LEU A 145 47.76 14.03 -2.33
C LEU A 145 46.92 13.44 -3.46
N PHE A 146 47.08 13.96 -4.68
CA PHE A 146 46.37 13.45 -5.86
C PHE A 146 46.68 11.97 -6.13
N ASP A 147 47.95 11.56 -6.08
CA ASP A 147 48.35 10.16 -6.30
C ASP A 147 47.82 9.24 -5.20
N SER A 148 47.79 9.69 -3.94
CA SER A 148 47.22 8.92 -2.83
C SER A 148 45.71 8.74 -2.95
N GLU A 149 44.99 9.77 -3.39
CA GLU A 149 43.54 9.73 -3.61
C GLU A 149 43.21 8.87 -4.83
N ARG A 150 44.01 8.97 -5.90
CA ARG A 150 43.92 8.07 -7.06
C ARG A 150 44.09 6.61 -6.65
N LEU A 151 45.07 6.30 -5.80
CA LEU A 151 45.33 4.92 -5.37
C LEU A 151 44.17 4.37 -4.53
N LYS A 152 43.61 5.19 -3.62
CA LYS A 152 42.44 4.82 -2.81
C LYS A 152 41.22 4.55 -3.68
N LEU A 153 40.93 5.43 -4.63
CA LEU A 153 39.79 5.24 -5.55
C LEU A 153 39.96 4.00 -6.43
N LEU A 154 41.19 3.71 -6.88
CA LEU A 154 41.48 2.47 -7.61
C LEU A 154 41.23 1.22 -6.74
N GLN A 155 41.64 1.27 -5.47
CA GLN A 155 41.38 0.18 -4.53
C GLN A 155 39.87 0.00 -4.28
N GLU A 156 39.14 1.09 -4.05
CA GLU A 156 37.68 1.07 -3.88
C GLU A 156 36.97 0.50 -5.12
N ILE A 157 37.40 0.86 -6.33
CA ILE A 157 36.89 0.27 -7.57
C ILE A 157 37.14 -1.25 -7.61
N THR A 158 38.29 -1.73 -7.14
CA THR A 158 38.57 -3.17 -7.09
C THR A 158 37.72 -3.91 -6.06
N GLU A 159 37.51 -3.30 -4.88
CA GLU A 159 36.66 -3.85 -3.82
C GLU A 159 35.19 -3.89 -4.26
N LEU A 160 34.70 -2.84 -4.91
CA LEU A 160 33.35 -2.80 -5.49
C LEU A 160 33.16 -3.85 -6.59
N LYS A 161 34.17 -4.11 -7.42
CA LYS A 161 34.12 -5.18 -8.43
C LYS A 161 34.03 -6.57 -7.79
N LEU A 162 34.75 -6.80 -6.70
CA LEU A 162 34.69 -8.06 -5.95
C LEU A 162 33.33 -8.23 -5.26
N ALA A 163 32.82 -7.19 -4.60
CA ALA A 163 31.51 -7.21 -3.96
C ALA A 163 30.39 -7.46 -4.99
N LYS A 164 30.44 -6.80 -6.16
CA LYS A 164 29.51 -7.06 -7.26
C LYS A 164 29.54 -8.52 -7.69
N LYS A 165 30.74 -9.09 -7.90
CA LYS A 165 30.90 -10.49 -8.30
C LYS A 165 30.27 -11.44 -7.26
N GLN A 166 30.47 -11.17 -5.97
CA GLN A 166 29.88 -11.97 -4.89
C GLN A 166 28.35 -11.91 -4.91
N VAL A 167 27.77 -10.72 -5.12
CA VAL A 167 26.30 -10.56 -5.24
C VAL A 167 25.75 -11.29 -6.47
N ASP A 168 26.44 -11.19 -7.62
CA ASP A 168 26.05 -11.87 -8.86
C ASP A 168 26.08 -13.41 -8.69
N GLU A 169 27.06 -13.93 -7.95
CA GLU A 169 27.16 -15.36 -7.59
C GLU A 169 26.03 -15.79 -6.65
N SER A 170 25.72 -15.00 -5.61
CA SER A 170 24.59 -15.28 -4.72
C SER A 170 23.24 -15.25 -5.45
N LEU A 171 23.04 -14.28 -6.36
CA LEU A 171 21.83 -14.20 -7.18
C LEU A 171 21.69 -15.43 -8.09
N SER A 172 22.79 -15.89 -8.67
CA SER A 172 22.81 -17.11 -9.50
C SER A 172 22.45 -18.35 -8.68
N GLN A 173 22.93 -18.46 -7.43
CA GLN A 173 22.59 -19.56 -6.53
C GLN A 173 21.10 -19.54 -6.15
N ILE A 174 20.54 -18.38 -5.80
CA ILE A 174 19.12 -18.24 -5.48
C ILE A 174 18.25 -18.62 -6.69
N THR A 175 18.61 -18.11 -7.88
CA THR A 175 17.89 -18.42 -9.12
C THR A 175 17.92 -19.93 -9.43
N HIS A 176 19.05 -20.60 -9.16
CA HIS A 176 19.15 -22.05 -9.33
C HIS A 176 18.30 -22.83 -8.32
N ALA A 177 18.31 -22.41 -7.04
CA ALA A 177 17.47 -22.99 -6.00
C ALA A 177 15.98 -22.84 -6.31
N ASP A 178 15.55 -21.70 -6.84
CA ASP A 178 14.16 -21.48 -7.23
C ASP A 178 13.75 -22.34 -8.44
N LYS A 179 14.66 -22.54 -9.40
CA LYS A 179 14.44 -23.48 -10.51
C LYS A 179 14.25 -24.92 -10.03
N LEU A 180 15.05 -25.36 -9.04
CA LEU A 180 14.91 -26.68 -8.43
C LEU A 180 13.58 -26.82 -7.69
N LYS A 181 13.24 -25.87 -6.80
CA LYS A 181 11.94 -25.86 -6.09
C LYS A 181 10.75 -25.89 -7.04
N ALA A 182 10.81 -25.13 -8.14
CA ALA A 182 9.76 -25.16 -9.16
C ALA A 182 9.67 -26.53 -9.86
N GLY A 183 10.80 -27.23 -10.03
CA GLY A 183 10.83 -28.62 -10.50
C GLY A 183 10.21 -29.61 -9.53
N ASP A 184 10.54 -29.49 -8.24
CA ASP A 184 9.99 -30.34 -7.19
C ASP A 184 8.48 -30.16 -7.06
N LEU A 185 7.98 -28.92 -7.07
CA LEU A 185 6.55 -28.62 -7.04
C LEU A 185 5.80 -29.21 -8.24
N ARG A 186 6.38 -29.20 -9.45
CA ARG A 186 5.78 -29.85 -10.63
C ARG A 186 5.74 -31.37 -10.47
N SER A 187 6.78 -31.96 -9.89
CA SER A 187 6.88 -33.40 -9.68
C SER A 187 5.90 -33.89 -8.60
N GLU A 188 5.76 -33.15 -7.50
CA GLU A 188 4.74 -33.37 -6.47
C GLU A 188 3.32 -33.26 -7.04
N HIS A 189 3.06 -32.22 -7.85
CA HIS A 189 1.77 -32.06 -8.52
C HIS A 189 1.44 -33.25 -9.43
N GLN A 190 2.41 -33.73 -10.21
CA GLN A 190 2.25 -34.91 -11.05
C GLN A 190 1.97 -36.18 -10.21
N SER A 191 2.71 -36.39 -9.11
CA SER A 191 2.49 -37.51 -8.19
C SER A 191 1.08 -37.49 -7.58
N HIS A 192 0.59 -36.31 -7.16
CA HIS A 192 -0.78 -36.17 -6.68
C HIS A 192 -1.81 -36.46 -7.77
N GLN A 193 -1.57 -36.03 -9.01
CA GLN A 193 -2.46 -36.31 -10.14
C GLN A 193 -2.53 -37.82 -10.46
N GLU A 194 -1.42 -38.53 -10.35
CA GLU A 194 -1.35 -39.99 -10.48
C GLU A 194 -2.09 -40.69 -9.32
N ALA A 195 -1.91 -40.22 -8.08
CA ALA A 195 -2.61 -40.74 -6.91
C ALA A 195 -4.13 -40.56 -7.01
N ILE A 196 -4.60 -39.39 -7.44
CA ILE A 196 -6.03 -39.13 -7.70
C ILE A 196 -6.56 -40.09 -8.78
N SER A 197 -5.80 -40.28 -9.86
CA SER A 197 -6.20 -41.19 -10.94
C SER A 197 -6.28 -42.63 -10.45
N LYS A 198 -5.36 -43.05 -9.58
CA LYS A 198 -5.38 -44.37 -8.94
C LYS A 198 -6.58 -44.55 -8.03
N ILE A 199 -6.89 -43.58 -7.16
CA ILE A 199 -8.07 -43.63 -6.28
C ILE A 199 -9.35 -43.75 -7.11
N LYS A 200 -9.48 -42.96 -8.18
CA LYS A 200 -10.64 -43.06 -9.09
C LYS A 200 -10.78 -44.46 -9.66
N TRP A 201 -9.69 -45.05 -10.15
CA TRP A 201 -9.70 -46.39 -10.72
C TRP A 201 -10.05 -47.46 -9.67
N ASP A 202 -9.51 -47.36 -8.46
CA ASP A 202 -9.82 -48.27 -7.36
C ASP A 202 -11.30 -48.17 -6.95
N CYS A 203 -11.85 -46.95 -6.84
CA CYS A 203 -13.28 -46.74 -6.56
C CYS A 203 -14.17 -47.33 -7.68
N GLU A 204 -13.83 -47.12 -8.95
CA GLU A 204 -14.57 -47.69 -10.07
C GLU A 204 -14.54 -49.22 -10.09
N ARG A 205 -13.40 -49.82 -9.70
CA ARG A 205 -13.27 -51.27 -9.55
C ARG A 205 -14.17 -51.78 -8.43
N ASP A 206 -14.18 -51.09 -7.28
CA ASP A 206 -15.02 -51.47 -6.14
C ASP A 206 -16.51 -51.33 -6.43
N ILE A 207 -16.91 -50.27 -7.13
CA ILE A 207 -18.30 -50.10 -7.61
C ILE A 207 -18.69 -51.28 -8.51
N ARG A 208 -17.84 -51.67 -9.46
CA ARG A 208 -18.10 -52.85 -10.32
C ARG A 208 -18.26 -54.13 -9.51
N ARG A 209 -17.36 -54.37 -8.55
CA ARG A 209 -17.44 -55.53 -7.65
C ARG A 209 -18.73 -55.56 -6.84
N LEU A 210 -19.11 -54.43 -6.24
CA LEU A 210 -20.35 -54.31 -5.46
C LEU A 210 -21.58 -54.49 -6.33
N MET A 211 -21.60 -53.98 -7.56
CA MET A 211 -22.69 -54.22 -8.51
C MET A 211 -22.85 -55.71 -8.85
N ASP A 212 -21.75 -56.43 -9.05
CA ASP A 212 -21.81 -57.88 -9.34
C ASP A 212 -22.28 -58.68 -8.11
N GLU A 213 -21.90 -58.26 -6.91
CA GLU A 213 -22.40 -58.83 -5.66
C GLU A 213 -23.91 -58.59 -5.48
N ILE A 214 -24.40 -57.39 -5.78
CA ILE A 214 -25.84 -57.08 -5.78
C ILE A 214 -26.58 -58.00 -6.76
N LYS A 215 -26.11 -58.11 -8.01
CA LYS A 215 -26.71 -59.02 -9.00
C LYS A 215 -26.70 -60.48 -8.53
N ALA A 216 -25.65 -60.91 -7.82
CA ALA A 216 -25.60 -62.24 -7.25
C ALA A 216 -26.65 -62.42 -6.14
N LYS A 217 -26.78 -61.45 -5.24
CA LYS A 217 -27.81 -61.46 -4.19
C LYS A 217 -29.23 -61.41 -4.77
N ASP A 218 -29.47 -60.64 -5.83
CA ASP A 218 -30.77 -60.61 -6.52
C ASP A 218 -31.15 -61.97 -7.10
N ARG A 219 -30.20 -62.72 -7.67
CA ARG A 219 -30.44 -64.10 -8.13
C ARG A 219 -30.80 -65.05 -6.98
N ILE A 220 -30.17 -64.88 -5.82
CA ILE A 220 -30.47 -65.68 -4.62
C ILE A 220 -31.87 -65.33 -4.10
N ILE A 221 -32.19 -64.03 -4.00
CA ILE A 221 -33.52 -63.54 -3.58
C ILE A 221 -34.58 -64.12 -4.51
N PHE A 222 -34.41 -64.02 -5.83
CA PHE A 222 -35.35 -64.58 -6.80
C PHE A 222 -35.57 -66.10 -6.60
N SER A 223 -34.52 -66.84 -6.28
CA SER A 223 -34.62 -68.28 -6.01
C SER A 223 -35.40 -68.56 -4.72
N LEU A 224 -35.15 -67.81 -3.66
CA LEU A 224 -35.87 -67.91 -2.39
C LEU A 224 -37.34 -67.49 -2.52
N GLU A 225 -37.65 -66.48 -3.31
CA GLU A 225 -39.02 -66.05 -3.62
C GLU A 225 -39.79 -67.17 -4.32
N LYS A 226 -39.16 -67.83 -5.30
CA LYS A 226 -39.75 -68.99 -5.99
C LYS A 226 -39.99 -70.16 -5.04
N GLU A 227 -39.03 -70.48 -4.18
CA GLU A 227 -39.20 -71.51 -3.14
C GLU A 227 -40.34 -71.17 -2.18
N LEU A 228 -40.42 -69.91 -1.73
CA LEU A 228 -41.49 -69.44 -0.86
C LEU A 228 -42.87 -69.55 -1.53
N GLU A 229 -42.96 -69.22 -2.82
CA GLU A 229 -44.20 -69.39 -3.60
C GLU A 229 -44.61 -70.86 -3.67
N THR A 230 -43.65 -71.77 -3.93
CA THR A 230 -43.95 -73.22 -3.94
C THR A 230 -44.41 -73.72 -2.56
N GLN A 231 -43.76 -73.29 -1.48
CA GLN A 231 -44.16 -73.64 -0.11
C GLN A 231 -45.54 -73.09 0.24
N THR A 232 -45.84 -71.85 -0.16
CA THR A 232 -47.15 -71.22 0.05
C THR A 232 -48.25 -71.99 -0.69
N SER A 233 -47.98 -72.40 -1.94
CA SER A 233 -48.93 -73.20 -2.72
C SER A 233 -49.20 -74.58 -2.10
N PHE A 234 -48.17 -75.20 -1.50
CA PHE A 234 -48.30 -76.48 -0.79
C PHE A 234 -49.11 -76.32 0.49
N LEU A 235 -48.85 -75.26 1.27
CA LEU A 235 -49.60 -74.93 2.48
C LEU A 235 -51.08 -74.68 2.17
N GLN A 236 -51.39 -73.98 1.07
CA GLN A 236 -52.77 -73.74 0.65
C GLN A 236 -53.50 -75.03 0.28
N LYS A 237 -52.83 -75.99 -0.37
CA LYS A 237 -53.40 -77.32 -0.64
C LYS A 237 -53.70 -78.09 0.65
N LEU A 238 -52.80 -78.05 1.62
CA LEU A 238 -53.01 -78.64 2.95
C LEU A 238 -54.18 -77.98 3.70
N GLN A 239 -54.29 -76.65 3.60
CA GLN A 239 -55.40 -75.90 4.19
C GLN A 239 -56.76 -76.34 3.60
N LEU A 240 -56.85 -76.49 2.28
CA LEU A 240 -58.07 -76.99 1.62
C LEU A 240 -58.39 -78.44 2.02
N GLN A 241 -57.38 -79.30 2.19
CA GLN A 241 -57.58 -80.66 2.71
C GLN A 241 -58.08 -80.66 4.16
N LYS A 242 -57.55 -79.76 4.99
CA LYS A 242 -58.02 -79.57 6.37
C LYS A 242 -59.48 -79.11 6.40
N GLU A 243 -59.84 -78.12 5.58
CA GLU A 243 -61.23 -77.62 5.49
C GLU A 243 -62.19 -78.73 5.03
N ALA A 244 -61.80 -79.55 4.05
CA ALA A 244 -62.60 -80.71 3.64
C ALA A 244 -62.75 -81.77 4.74
N LEU A 245 -61.71 -81.99 5.56
CA LEU A 245 -61.79 -82.85 6.74
C LEU A 245 -62.68 -82.26 7.83
N ASP A 246 -62.58 -80.95 8.09
CA ASP A 246 -63.40 -80.23 9.06
C ASP A 246 -64.90 -80.28 8.65
N GLU A 247 -65.22 -80.17 7.36
CA GLU A 247 -66.59 -80.35 6.84
C GLU A 247 -67.12 -81.78 7.05
N GLN A 248 -66.31 -82.81 6.81
CA GLN A 248 -66.69 -84.20 7.12
C GLN A 248 -66.95 -84.39 8.62
N LEU A 249 -66.11 -83.78 9.46
CA LEU A 249 -66.23 -83.86 10.92
C LEU A 249 -67.46 -83.10 11.44
N PHE A 250 -67.82 -81.99 10.78
CA PHE A 250 -69.05 -81.25 11.04
C PHE A 250 -70.29 -82.10 10.71
N LEU A 251 -70.32 -82.77 9.56
CA LEU A 251 -71.42 -83.65 9.16
C LEU A 251 -71.59 -84.86 10.12
N VAL A 252 -70.50 -85.40 10.66
CA VAL A 252 -70.55 -86.46 11.69
C VAL A 252 -71.12 -85.94 13.01
N LYS A 253 -70.71 -84.74 13.45
CA LYS A 253 -71.26 -84.10 14.66
C LYS A 253 -72.75 -83.75 14.51
N GLU A 254 -73.18 -83.35 13.32
CA GLU A 254 -74.58 -83.05 13.04
C GLU A 254 -75.45 -84.32 13.05
N ALA A 255 -74.88 -85.46 12.63
CA ALA A 255 -75.53 -86.77 12.74
C ALA A 255 -75.65 -87.27 14.19
N GLU A 256 -74.78 -86.83 15.11
CA GLU A 256 -74.81 -87.21 16.53
C GLU A 256 -75.77 -86.33 17.39
N CYS A 257 -76.24 -85.18 16.89
CA CYS A 257 -77.06 -84.23 17.67
C CYS A 257 -78.60 -84.39 17.53
N ASN A 258 -79.12 -85.45 16.90
CA ASN A 258 -80.56 -85.63 16.64
C ASN A 258 -81.32 -86.59 17.59
N ILE A 259 -80.85 -86.82 18.84
CA ILE A 259 -81.66 -87.48 19.89
C ILE A 259 -81.49 -86.79 21.26
N GLY A 260 -82.48 -85.94 21.60
CA GLY A 260 -83.17 -85.90 22.90
C GLY A 260 -82.39 -85.78 24.23
N THR A 261 -82.33 -84.56 24.75
CA THR A 261 -82.77 -84.12 26.11
C THR A 261 -82.36 -84.93 27.38
N SER A 262 -81.62 -84.29 28.31
CA SER A 262 -82.17 -83.71 29.57
C SER A 262 -81.09 -83.34 30.63
N SER A 263 -81.20 -82.13 31.16
CA SER A 263 -80.56 -81.50 32.34
C SER A 263 -80.68 -82.35 33.66
N PRO A 264 -79.97 -82.09 34.81
CA PRO A 264 -79.74 -80.75 35.40
C PRO A 264 -78.50 -80.50 36.34
N LYS A 265 -78.21 -79.20 36.57
CA LYS A 265 -77.66 -78.52 37.78
C LYS A 265 -76.24 -78.83 38.33
N ARG A 266 -75.48 -77.72 38.48
CA ARG A 266 -74.81 -77.15 39.69
C ARG A 266 -73.28 -76.93 39.64
N GLU A 267 -72.94 -75.71 40.09
CA GLU A 267 -71.74 -75.25 40.82
C GLU A 267 -70.43 -74.90 40.06
N ILE A 268 -70.15 -73.59 40.04
CA ILE A 268 -68.84 -72.93 39.99
C ILE A 268 -68.15 -73.22 41.34
N PRO A 269 -66.84 -73.60 41.44
CA PRO A 269 -65.76 -72.60 41.42
C PRO A 269 -64.34 -73.05 40.98
N GLY A 270 -63.52 -72.06 40.56
CA GLY A 270 -62.10 -72.01 40.96
C GLY A 270 -61.02 -72.13 39.87
N ARG A 271 -60.60 -70.97 39.34
CA ARG A 271 -59.22 -70.42 39.27
C ARG A 271 -58.04 -71.23 38.63
N ALA A 272 -57.43 -70.55 37.64
CA ALA A 272 -55.99 -70.24 37.48
C ALA A 272 -55.31 -70.75 36.19
N GLY A 273 -54.57 -69.84 35.53
CA GLY A 273 -53.59 -70.11 34.48
C GLY A 273 -53.98 -69.50 33.13
N ASP A 274 -53.81 -68.19 32.90
CA ASP A 274 -52.60 -67.56 32.34
C ASP A 274 -52.69 -67.42 30.81
N GLY A 275 -52.26 -66.28 30.30
CA GLY A 275 -52.73 -65.67 29.06
C GLY A 275 -52.22 -66.27 27.75
N SER A 276 -52.77 -65.78 26.63
CA SER A 276 -51.95 -65.29 25.50
C SER A 276 -52.79 -64.64 24.41
N GLU A 277 -52.08 -63.80 23.68
CA GLU A 277 -52.46 -62.76 22.76
C GLU A 277 -52.88 -63.25 21.35
N HIS A 278 -53.78 -62.47 20.73
CA HIS A 278 -53.77 -62.00 19.33
C HIS A 278 -53.43 -62.95 18.15
N CYS A 279 -54.36 -63.08 17.19
CA CYS A 279 -54.04 -63.48 15.80
C CYS A 279 -54.75 -62.58 14.78
N GLY A 280 -53.97 -61.87 13.95
CA GLY A 280 -54.43 -60.95 12.90
C GLY A 280 -54.52 -61.56 11.50
N SER A 281 -55.55 -61.16 10.74
CA SER A 281 -55.92 -61.61 9.39
C SER A 281 -54.83 -61.39 8.31
N PRO A 282 -54.75 -62.22 7.24
CA PRO A 282 -53.82 -62.08 6.12
C PRO A 282 -53.80 -60.71 5.42
N ASP A 283 -54.95 -60.03 5.33
CA ASP A 283 -55.05 -58.68 4.73
C ASP A 283 -54.35 -57.62 5.57
N MET A 284 -54.32 -57.79 6.90
CA MET A 284 -53.56 -56.93 7.80
C MET A 284 -52.05 -57.00 7.49
N ARG A 285 -51.54 -58.20 7.15
CA ARG A 285 -50.12 -58.40 6.83
C ARG A 285 -49.72 -57.82 5.47
N ARG A 286 -50.62 -57.82 4.47
CA ARG A 286 -50.37 -57.19 3.15
C ARG A 286 -50.39 -55.66 3.25
N ASN A 287 -51.33 -55.11 4.01
CA ASN A 287 -51.38 -53.68 4.29
C ASN A 287 -50.18 -53.23 5.16
N GLN A 288 -49.71 -54.05 6.11
CA GLN A 288 -48.48 -53.79 6.86
C GLN A 288 -47.24 -53.72 5.96
N ARG A 289 -47.10 -54.63 4.98
CA ARG A 289 -45.98 -54.59 4.02
C ARG A 289 -46.03 -53.35 3.13
N ARG A 290 -47.19 -52.99 2.59
CA ARG A 290 -47.35 -51.79 1.78
C ARG A 290 -47.09 -50.51 2.58
N MET A 291 -47.52 -50.45 3.84
CA MET A 291 -47.15 -49.36 4.75
C MET A 291 -45.64 -49.32 5.01
N ALA A 292 -44.98 -50.47 5.20
CA ALA A 292 -43.53 -50.52 5.38
C ALA A 292 -42.74 -50.03 4.15
N GLU A 293 -43.17 -50.40 2.94
CA GLU A 293 -42.57 -49.95 1.67
C GLU A 293 -42.76 -48.44 1.44
N LEU A 294 -43.95 -47.92 1.71
CA LEU A 294 -44.23 -46.48 1.65
C LEU A 294 -43.39 -45.73 2.70
N ASN A 295 -43.31 -46.23 3.94
CA ASN A 295 -42.48 -45.65 4.99
C ASN A 295 -40.98 -45.72 4.67
N ALA A 296 -40.52 -46.72 3.93
CA ALA A 296 -39.13 -46.79 3.46
C ALA A 296 -38.86 -45.77 2.34
N THR A 297 -39.84 -45.54 1.46
CA THR A 297 -39.75 -44.53 0.39
C THR A 297 -39.80 -43.11 0.96
N ILE A 298 -40.67 -42.88 1.93
CA ILE A 298 -40.74 -41.62 2.69
C ILE A 298 -39.39 -41.34 3.34
N ARG A 299 -38.78 -42.31 4.04
CA ARG A 299 -37.43 -42.16 4.61
C ARG A 299 -36.36 -41.81 3.59
N LYS A 300 -36.33 -42.47 2.42
CA LYS A 300 -35.38 -42.14 1.35
C LYS A 300 -35.58 -40.72 0.78
N LEU A 301 -36.84 -40.26 0.71
CA LEU A 301 -37.14 -38.90 0.29
C LEU A 301 -36.79 -37.88 1.37
N GLU A 302 -36.99 -38.20 2.64
CA GLU A 302 -36.54 -37.39 3.79
C GLU A 302 -35.01 -37.25 3.79
N ASP A 303 -34.27 -38.35 3.61
CA ASP A 303 -32.80 -38.35 3.51
C ASP A 303 -32.29 -37.55 2.30
N ARG A 304 -33.01 -37.57 1.17
CA ARG A 304 -32.67 -36.74 0.02
C ARG A 304 -33.01 -35.27 0.25
N ASN A 305 -34.08 -34.98 0.98
CA ASN A 305 -34.48 -33.63 1.30
C ASN A 305 -33.52 -32.99 2.31
N THR A 306 -33.00 -33.75 3.29
CA THR A 306 -31.95 -33.27 4.21
C THR A 306 -30.67 -32.90 3.46
N LEU A 307 -30.22 -33.75 2.52
CA LEU A 307 -29.06 -33.43 1.68
C LEU A 307 -29.25 -32.16 0.83
N LEU A 308 -30.43 -31.97 0.25
CA LEU A 308 -30.74 -30.75 -0.52
C LEU A 308 -30.79 -29.50 0.37
N VAL A 309 -31.25 -29.63 1.61
CA VAL A 309 -31.23 -28.55 2.60
C VAL A 309 -29.78 -28.21 2.99
N ASP A 310 -28.92 -29.21 3.17
CA ASP A 310 -27.50 -29.01 3.45
C ASP A 310 -26.78 -28.34 2.28
N GLU A 311 -27.03 -28.78 1.03
CA GLU A 311 -26.50 -28.15 -0.18
C GLU A 311 -26.97 -26.69 -0.31
N ARG A 312 -28.26 -26.41 -0.06
CA ARG A 312 -28.81 -25.05 -0.03
C ARG A 312 -28.11 -24.19 1.01
N ASN A 313 -27.91 -24.71 2.22
CA ASN A 313 -27.29 -23.97 3.31
C ASN A 313 -25.81 -23.68 3.02
N GLU A 314 -25.10 -24.62 2.41
CA GLU A 314 -23.71 -24.43 1.97
C GLU A 314 -23.60 -23.40 0.84
N LEU A 315 -24.51 -23.41 -0.13
CA LEU A 315 -24.58 -22.37 -1.16
C LEU A 315 -24.88 -20.99 -0.56
N LEU A 316 -25.80 -20.92 0.40
CA LEU A 316 -26.13 -19.67 1.11
C LEU A 316 -24.92 -19.14 1.90
N ARG A 317 -24.14 -20.04 2.51
CA ARG A 317 -22.88 -19.72 3.20
C ARG A 317 -21.86 -19.14 2.23
N ARG A 318 -21.68 -19.75 1.06
CA ARG A 318 -20.77 -19.26 0.00
C ARG A 318 -21.18 -17.91 -0.54
N VAL A 319 -22.48 -17.66 -0.74
CA VAL A 319 -22.99 -16.34 -1.16
C VAL A 319 -22.65 -15.27 -0.12
N ARG A 320 -22.94 -15.52 1.17
CA ARG A 320 -22.59 -14.58 2.24
C ARG A 320 -21.09 -14.33 2.37
N GLU A 321 -20.28 -15.37 2.15
CA GLU A 321 -18.82 -15.26 2.18
C GLU A 321 -18.29 -14.45 0.99
N ALA A 322 -18.84 -14.64 -0.21
CA ALA A 322 -18.56 -13.83 -1.39
C ALA A 322 -18.99 -12.36 -1.20
N GLU A 323 -20.18 -12.11 -0.65
CA GLU A 323 -20.65 -10.75 -0.30
C GLU A 323 -19.72 -10.07 0.71
N LYS A 324 -19.27 -10.81 1.73
CA LYS A 324 -18.31 -10.32 2.74
C LYS A 324 -16.97 -9.96 2.11
N GLN A 325 -16.50 -10.74 1.14
CA GLN A 325 -15.26 -10.45 0.39
C GLN A 325 -15.42 -9.27 -0.58
N CYS A 326 -16.60 -9.09 -1.17
CA CYS A 326 -16.87 -7.98 -2.10
C CYS A 326 -17.09 -6.63 -1.40
N LYS A 327 -17.61 -6.62 -0.18
CA LYS A 327 -17.88 -5.39 0.60
C LYS A 327 -16.68 -4.42 0.72
N PRO A 328 -15.47 -4.84 1.13
CA PRO A 328 -14.33 -3.93 1.19
C PRO A 328 -13.88 -3.41 -0.18
N LEU A 329 -14.10 -4.18 -1.25
CA LEU A 329 -13.82 -3.74 -2.61
C LEU A 329 -14.82 -2.66 -3.06
N LEU A 330 -16.10 -2.81 -2.72
CA LEU A 330 -17.12 -1.79 -2.97
C LEU A 330 -16.86 -0.50 -2.17
N ASP A 331 -16.45 -0.63 -0.91
CA ASP A 331 -16.11 0.53 -0.07
C ASP A 331 -14.84 1.23 -0.57
N LYS A 332 -13.83 0.46 -1.02
CA LYS A 332 -12.64 1.01 -1.68
C LYS A 332 -12.99 1.70 -3.00
N ASN A 333 -13.87 1.12 -3.80
CA ASN A 333 -14.33 1.73 -5.05
C ASN A 333 -15.07 3.05 -4.79
N LYS A 334 -15.99 3.10 -3.82
CA LYS A 334 -16.64 4.34 -3.38
C LYS A 334 -15.64 5.42 -2.93
N CYS A 335 -14.59 5.03 -2.20
CA CYS A 335 -13.53 5.95 -1.78
C CYS A 335 -12.74 6.50 -2.99
N LEU A 336 -12.40 5.64 -3.94
CA LEU A 336 -11.73 6.02 -5.18
C LEU A 336 -12.61 6.93 -6.05
N THR A 337 -13.92 6.68 -6.13
CA THR A 337 -14.86 7.58 -6.83
C THR A 337 -14.84 8.98 -6.21
N LYS A 338 -14.96 9.09 -4.89
CA LYS A 338 -14.86 10.39 -4.19
C LYS A 338 -13.51 11.08 -4.45
N ARG A 339 -12.42 10.32 -4.46
CA ARG A 339 -11.08 10.84 -4.76
C ARG A 339 -10.97 11.35 -6.20
N ASN A 340 -11.56 10.64 -7.15
CA ASN A 340 -11.63 11.07 -8.54
C ASN A 340 -12.46 12.35 -8.69
N ASP A 341 -13.59 12.47 -7.99
CA ASP A 341 -14.41 13.68 -7.98
C ASP A 341 -13.62 14.88 -7.41
N GLU A 342 -12.89 14.69 -6.31
CA GLU A 342 -12.00 15.71 -5.74
C GLU A 342 -10.91 16.15 -6.72
N LEU A 343 -10.29 15.19 -7.42
CA LEU A 343 -9.26 15.45 -8.42
C LEU A 343 -9.83 16.17 -9.64
N MET A 344 -11.01 15.77 -10.12
CA MET A 344 -11.72 16.47 -11.19
C MET A 344 -12.02 17.92 -10.82
N HIS A 345 -12.51 18.17 -9.61
CA HIS A 345 -12.73 19.54 -9.12
C HIS A 345 -11.42 20.33 -8.95
N SER A 346 -10.32 19.68 -8.58
CA SER A 346 -9.00 20.32 -8.54
C SER A 346 -8.48 20.67 -9.93
N LEU A 347 -8.64 19.75 -10.88
CA LEU A 347 -8.24 19.90 -12.26
C LEU A 347 -9.04 21.03 -12.92
N GLN A 348 -10.37 21.06 -12.74
CA GLN A 348 -11.23 22.13 -13.23
C GLN A 348 -10.80 23.51 -12.69
N ARG A 349 -10.47 23.62 -11.40
CA ARG A 349 -9.93 24.87 -10.83
C ARG A 349 -8.59 25.28 -11.44
N MET A 350 -7.73 24.31 -11.75
CA MET A 350 -6.45 24.58 -12.41
C MET A 350 -6.64 24.98 -13.88
N GLU A 351 -7.58 24.36 -14.58
CA GLU A 351 -7.97 24.75 -15.94
C GLU A 351 -8.56 26.17 -15.98
N GLU A 352 -9.39 26.53 -15.01
CA GLU A 352 -9.91 27.89 -14.86
C GLU A 352 -8.79 28.90 -14.61
N LYS A 353 -7.83 28.60 -13.72
CA LYS A 353 -6.64 29.43 -13.52
C LYS A 353 -5.81 29.56 -14.79
N LEU A 354 -5.62 28.47 -15.52
CA LEU A 354 -4.90 28.49 -16.81
C LEU A 354 -5.64 29.33 -17.85
N LYS A 355 -6.97 29.26 -17.92
CA LYS A 355 -7.77 30.12 -18.80
C LYS A 355 -7.60 31.59 -18.43
N THR A 356 -7.61 31.93 -17.14
CA THR A 356 -7.39 33.31 -16.66
C THR A 356 -6.00 33.81 -17.04
N ILE A 357 -4.95 33.03 -16.73
CA ILE A 357 -3.56 33.40 -17.07
C ILE A 357 -3.37 33.48 -18.59
N THR A 358 -4.00 32.59 -19.36
CA THR A 358 -3.95 32.63 -20.82
C THR A 358 -4.63 33.87 -21.36
N LYS A 359 -5.76 34.28 -20.78
CA LYS A 359 -6.46 35.52 -21.11
C LYS A 359 -5.62 36.74 -20.74
N GLU A 360 -5.03 36.79 -19.54
CA GLU A 360 -4.11 37.86 -19.12
C GLU A 360 -2.89 37.95 -20.04
N ASN A 361 -2.31 36.82 -20.43
CA ASN A 361 -1.21 36.76 -21.40
C ASN A 361 -1.63 37.23 -22.79
N ALA A 362 -2.85 36.90 -23.22
CA ALA A 362 -3.40 37.39 -24.49
C ALA A 362 -3.65 38.89 -24.43
N GLU A 363 -4.17 39.42 -23.32
CA GLU A 363 -4.37 40.86 -23.08
C GLU A 363 -3.02 41.60 -22.99
N MET A 364 -2.01 41.01 -22.36
CA MET A 364 -0.65 41.57 -22.33
C MET A 364 -0.02 41.56 -23.73
N LYS A 365 -0.18 40.47 -24.49
CA LYS A 365 0.23 40.41 -25.89
C LYS A 365 -0.51 41.42 -26.73
N GLU A 366 -1.82 41.59 -26.54
CA GLU A 366 -2.63 42.58 -27.25
C GLU A 366 -2.13 43.98 -26.94
N LYS A 367 -1.90 44.32 -25.67
CA LYS A 367 -1.28 45.58 -25.22
C LYS A 367 0.11 45.82 -25.83
N ILE A 368 0.92 44.78 -25.97
CA ILE A 368 2.23 44.82 -26.65
C ILE A 368 2.07 44.98 -28.17
N THR A 369 1.04 44.38 -28.79
CA THR A 369 0.77 44.46 -30.24
C THR A 369 -0.06 45.67 -30.66
N THR A 370 -0.75 46.36 -29.74
CA THR A 370 -1.39 47.67 -29.99
C THR A 370 -0.37 48.79 -30.02
N HIS A 371 0.85 48.57 -29.52
CA HIS A 371 2.02 49.31 -29.98
C HIS A 371 2.43 48.81 -31.37
N ALA A 372 2.67 49.74 -32.30
CA ALA A 372 2.91 49.48 -33.71
C ALA A 372 3.94 48.35 -33.95
N PRO A 373 3.72 47.49 -34.95
CA PRO A 373 4.31 46.15 -34.98
C PRO A 373 5.81 46.16 -35.26
N ILE A 374 6.62 45.74 -34.27
CA ILE A 374 8.03 45.36 -34.45
C ILE A 374 8.06 44.06 -35.27
N LYS A 375 8.07 44.20 -36.60
CA LYS A 375 8.37 43.11 -37.52
C LYS A 375 9.85 42.74 -37.39
N LYS A 376 10.11 41.56 -36.81
CA LYS A 376 11.34 40.73 -36.94
C LYS A 376 12.62 41.54 -37.17
N LEU A 377 13.24 41.96 -36.08
CA LEU A 377 14.61 42.45 -36.07
C LEU A 377 15.54 41.31 -36.51
N ARG A 378 16.17 41.48 -37.67
CA ARG A 378 17.07 40.49 -38.31
C ARG A 378 18.41 41.12 -38.69
N SER A 379 18.73 42.33 -38.21
CA SER A 379 19.95 43.06 -38.55
C SER A 379 20.62 43.66 -37.31
N LEU A 380 21.95 43.81 -37.34
CA LEU A 380 22.74 44.41 -36.24
C LEU A 380 22.35 45.87 -35.92
N ASN A 381 21.80 46.61 -36.88
CA ASN A 381 21.30 47.98 -36.64
C ASN A 381 20.09 48.04 -35.69
N ASP A 382 19.39 46.92 -35.50
CA ASP A 382 18.18 46.86 -34.68
C ASP A 382 18.50 46.78 -33.18
N LEU A 383 19.71 46.35 -32.80
CA LEU A 383 20.17 46.33 -31.41
C LEU A 383 20.60 47.72 -30.95
N ASP A 384 21.27 48.49 -31.81
CA ASP A 384 21.69 49.86 -31.50
C ASP A 384 20.48 50.76 -31.25
N GLN A 385 19.42 50.63 -32.07
CA GLN A 385 18.23 51.45 -31.92
C GLN A 385 17.42 51.14 -30.63
N ALA A 386 17.40 49.88 -30.19
CA ALA A 386 16.78 49.49 -28.92
C ALA A 386 17.59 49.95 -27.70
N ASN A 387 18.93 50.01 -27.85
CA ASN A 387 19.83 50.52 -26.82
C ASN A 387 19.71 52.05 -26.71
N ASP A 388 19.62 52.74 -27.84
CA ASP A 388 19.36 54.19 -27.92
C ASP A 388 17.98 54.55 -27.34
N GLU A 389 16.94 53.74 -27.58
CA GLU A 389 15.61 53.94 -27.00
C GLU A 389 15.61 53.77 -25.47
N GLN A 390 16.34 52.79 -24.93
CA GLN A 390 16.53 52.63 -23.48
C GLN A 390 17.33 53.78 -22.86
N GLU A 391 18.36 54.28 -23.56
CA GLU A 391 19.15 55.44 -23.13
C GLU A 391 18.30 56.73 -23.14
N ILE A 392 17.45 56.92 -24.16
CA ILE A 392 16.50 58.04 -24.23
C ILE A 392 15.46 57.94 -23.10
N GLU A 393 14.96 56.75 -22.77
CA GLU A 393 13.99 56.57 -21.69
C GLU A 393 14.62 56.82 -20.31
N PHE A 394 15.87 56.39 -20.11
CA PHE A 394 16.66 56.70 -18.92
C PHE A 394 16.92 58.22 -18.79
N LEU A 395 17.31 58.89 -19.88
CA LEU A 395 17.51 60.34 -19.91
C LEU A 395 16.20 61.11 -19.65
N LYS A 396 15.06 60.65 -20.18
CA LYS A 396 13.74 61.23 -19.86
C LYS A 396 13.40 61.10 -18.39
N MET A 397 13.66 59.94 -17.78
CA MET A 397 13.47 59.71 -16.34
C MET A 397 14.35 60.67 -15.53
N GLN A 398 15.61 60.83 -15.92
CA GLN A 398 16.56 61.73 -15.26
C GLN A 398 16.15 63.22 -15.40
N VAL A 399 15.61 63.62 -16.56
CA VAL A 399 15.07 64.98 -16.77
C VAL A 399 13.85 65.21 -15.89
N VAL A 400 12.94 64.24 -15.75
CA VAL A 400 11.79 64.34 -14.85
C VAL A 400 12.25 64.45 -13.38
N GLU A 401 13.25 63.68 -12.99
CA GLU A 401 13.81 63.72 -11.64
C GLU A 401 14.52 65.05 -11.36
N GLN A 402 15.29 65.57 -12.31
CA GLN A 402 15.86 66.92 -12.23
C GLN A 402 14.77 68.01 -12.19
N GLN A 403 13.69 67.86 -12.95
CA GLN A 403 12.56 68.79 -12.91
C GLN A 403 11.87 68.77 -11.54
N ASN A 404 11.70 67.60 -10.92
CA ASN A 404 11.17 67.50 -9.57
C ASN A 404 12.05 68.20 -8.53
N VAL A 405 13.38 68.06 -8.65
CA VAL A 405 14.35 68.78 -7.80
C VAL A 405 14.26 70.28 -8.02
N ILE A 406 14.15 70.73 -9.28
CA ILE A 406 13.96 72.16 -9.60
C ILE A 406 12.65 72.69 -9.00
N ASP A 407 11.57 71.93 -9.07
CA ASP A 407 10.26 72.32 -8.53
C ASP A 407 10.27 72.36 -6.99
N GLU A 408 11.00 71.46 -6.33
CA GLU A 408 11.25 71.51 -4.89
C GLU A 408 12.07 72.74 -4.48
N LEU A 409 13.18 72.99 -5.16
CA LEU A 409 14.03 74.16 -4.93
C LEU A 409 13.28 75.47 -5.23
N THR A 410 12.41 75.48 -6.23
CA THR A 410 11.57 76.63 -6.57
C THR A 410 10.53 76.87 -5.48
N ARG A 411 9.86 75.82 -4.98
CA ARG A 411 8.95 75.91 -3.83
C ARG A 411 9.67 76.41 -2.58
N ASP A 412 10.89 75.96 -2.31
CA ASP A 412 11.67 76.41 -1.17
C ASP A 412 12.17 77.85 -1.31
N ARG A 413 12.58 78.27 -2.51
CA ARG A 413 12.86 79.67 -2.84
C ARG A 413 11.63 80.55 -2.63
N GLU A 414 10.44 80.11 -3.03
CA GLU A 414 9.20 80.84 -2.79
C GLU A 414 8.84 80.92 -1.30
N LYS A 415 9.04 79.85 -0.54
CA LYS A 415 8.90 79.88 0.93
C LYS A 415 9.90 80.85 1.55
N LEU A 416 11.14 80.89 1.07
CA LEU A 416 12.18 81.84 1.49
C LEU A 416 11.81 83.28 1.11
N ILE A 417 11.25 83.53 -0.07
CA ILE A 417 10.78 84.85 -0.50
C ILE A 417 9.56 85.28 0.34
N ARG A 418 8.63 84.36 0.68
CA ARG A 418 7.50 84.63 1.60
C ARG A 418 7.98 84.94 3.02
N ARG A 419 9.02 84.26 3.51
CA ARG A 419 9.69 84.57 4.79
C ARG A 419 10.47 85.90 4.74
N ARG A 420 11.09 86.24 3.60
CA ARG A 420 11.83 87.51 3.40
C ARG A 420 10.90 88.71 3.19
N LYS A 421 9.69 88.52 2.68
CA LYS A 421 8.66 89.57 2.52
C LYS A 421 8.04 90.05 3.85
N HIS A 422 8.28 89.37 4.98
CA HIS A 422 7.85 89.81 6.32
C HIS A 422 8.89 90.65 7.09
N LYS A 423 10.01 91.02 6.46
CA LYS A 423 10.93 92.05 6.98
C LYS A 423 11.27 93.03 5.87
N ARG A 424 10.56 94.16 5.81
CA ARG A 424 11.03 95.38 5.15
C ARG A 424 11.07 96.53 6.16
N SER A 425 12.28 97.05 6.38
CA SER A 425 12.51 98.41 6.88
C SER A 425 13.71 99.02 6.14
N SER A 426 13.47 100.23 5.63
CA SER A 426 14.38 101.33 5.22
C SER A 426 15.46 101.19 4.11
N LYS A 427 15.13 101.72 2.92
CA LYS A 427 15.73 102.88 2.18
C LYS A 427 17.22 102.89 1.71
N PRO A 428 17.60 103.74 0.70
CA PRO A 428 18.23 103.31 -0.56
C PRO A 428 19.64 103.88 -0.84
N ILE A 429 20.35 103.35 -1.85
CA ILE A 429 21.54 103.96 -2.45
C ILE A 429 21.42 104.00 -3.99
N LYS A 430 21.68 105.19 -4.56
CA LYS A 430 21.69 105.55 -5.98
C LYS A 430 23.07 105.32 -6.62
N ARG A 431 23.10 105.01 -7.94
CA ARG A 431 23.85 105.69 -9.05
C ARG A 431 23.81 104.78 -10.31
N HIS A 432 23.19 105.24 -11.40
CA HIS A 432 23.80 105.78 -12.65
C HIS A 432 24.48 104.68 -13.51
N LEU A 433 24.33 104.55 -14.82
CA LEU A 433 23.61 105.27 -15.88
C LEU A 433 23.73 104.39 -17.16
N VAL A 434 22.80 104.57 -18.09
CA VAL A 434 22.87 104.48 -19.57
C VAL A 434 21.79 103.56 -20.15
N ASP A 435 20.73 104.23 -20.59
CA ASP A 435 19.71 103.79 -21.53
C ASP A 435 20.28 103.62 -22.94
N THR A 436 19.75 102.65 -23.68
CA THR A 436 19.23 102.83 -25.05
C THR A 436 18.35 101.61 -25.35
N VAL A 437 17.02 101.75 -25.17
CA VAL A 437 15.98 101.90 -26.23
C VAL A 437 15.96 100.68 -27.17
N PHE A 438 15.12 99.65 -26.94
CA PHE A 438 13.67 99.54 -27.16
C PHE A 438 13.26 99.27 -28.62
N GLY A 439 12.44 98.22 -28.81
CA GLY A 439 11.58 97.94 -29.97
C GLY A 439 11.72 96.48 -30.43
N TYR A 440 10.83 95.54 -30.05
CA TYR A 440 9.49 95.24 -30.63
C TYR A 440 9.59 94.93 -32.14
N ASP A 441 8.98 93.92 -32.75
CA ASP A 441 7.89 92.96 -32.47
C ASP A 441 8.16 91.76 -33.41
N ASP A 442 7.93 90.51 -33.04
CA ASP A 442 6.65 89.83 -32.80
C ASP A 442 5.91 89.39 -34.07
N ASP A 443 5.36 88.20 -33.94
CA ASP A 443 4.50 87.43 -34.83
C ASP A 443 5.13 86.62 -35.99
N SER A 444 4.72 85.38 -36.25
CA SER A 444 3.94 84.37 -35.54
C SER A 444 3.80 83.23 -36.56
N MET A 445 3.94 81.98 -36.09
CA MET A 445 3.27 80.77 -36.59
C MET A 445 3.12 80.56 -38.11
N ASP A 446 3.72 79.50 -38.63
CA ASP A 446 2.95 78.27 -38.83
C ASP A 446 3.83 77.05 -39.10
N SER A 447 3.28 75.91 -38.72
CA SER A 447 3.88 74.59 -38.75
C SER A 447 3.92 73.98 -40.16
N GLU A 448 4.80 72.97 -40.27
CA GLU A 448 4.62 71.70 -40.99
C GLU A 448 5.59 71.40 -42.13
N THR A 449 6.28 70.26 -41.94
CA THR A 449 6.58 69.21 -42.95
C THR A 449 7.48 69.57 -44.13
N SER A 450 8.69 69.02 -44.17
CA SER A 450 9.02 67.68 -44.73
C SER A 450 9.52 67.76 -46.17
N SER A 451 10.82 67.51 -46.30
CA SER A 451 11.52 66.72 -47.32
C SER A 451 11.03 66.69 -48.79
N VAL A 452 11.94 67.19 -49.64
CA VAL A 452 12.55 66.50 -50.80
C VAL A 452 11.74 66.35 -52.12
N ALA A 453 12.34 66.98 -53.15
CA ALA A 453 12.52 66.56 -54.54
C ALA A 453 11.52 66.98 -55.66
N SER A 454 12.15 67.62 -56.66
CA SER A 454 12.17 67.22 -58.09
C SER A 454 11.24 67.93 -59.11
N TYR A 455 11.90 68.71 -59.97
CA TYR A 455 11.69 69.00 -61.42
C TYR A 455 10.38 69.65 -61.90
N ARG A 456 10.44 70.83 -62.54
CA ARG A 456 10.72 71.08 -63.98
C ARG A 456 10.58 72.56 -64.36
N THR A 457 11.39 72.95 -65.35
CA THR A 457 11.38 74.08 -66.31
C THR A 457 9.95 74.54 -66.73
N ASP A 458 9.65 75.77 -67.15
CA ASP A 458 10.18 76.46 -68.35
C ASP A 458 9.53 77.88 -68.54
N ARG A 459 10.23 78.81 -69.27
CA ARG A 459 9.73 79.93 -70.15
C ARG A 459 8.98 81.16 -69.57
N THR A 460 9.03 82.41 -70.09
CA THR A 460 9.92 83.32 -70.89
C THR A 460 9.38 84.79 -70.64
N PRO A 461 9.91 85.93 -71.17
CA PRO A 461 10.00 87.24 -70.49
C PRO A 461 9.22 88.42 -71.14
N ALA A 462 9.18 89.60 -70.49
CA ALA A 462 8.94 90.94 -71.10
C ALA A 462 9.32 92.04 -70.07
N THR A 463 10.46 92.73 -70.22
CA THR A 463 10.69 94.08 -70.83
C THR A 463 10.85 95.21 -69.78
N PRO A 464 11.63 96.27 -70.10
CA PRO A 464 12.53 97.00 -69.20
C PRO A 464 11.99 98.37 -68.77
N ASP A 465 12.66 99.04 -67.83
CA ASP A 465 12.81 100.51 -67.83
C ASP A 465 13.99 100.96 -66.93
N ASP A 466 14.92 101.65 -67.60
CA ASP A 466 15.77 102.79 -67.23
C ASP A 466 16.65 102.82 -65.96
N ASP A 467 17.96 102.84 -66.26
CA ASP A 467 18.94 103.84 -65.85
C ASP A 467 19.03 104.20 -64.36
N LEU A 468 19.96 103.52 -63.67
CA LEU A 468 20.94 104.06 -62.69
C LEU A 468 21.77 102.96 -61.98
N ASP A 469 21.66 101.68 -62.38
CA ASP A 469 22.31 100.54 -61.69
C ASP A 469 23.63 100.04 -62.33
N GLU A 470 24.02 100.52 -63.51
CA GLU A 470 25.11 99.90 -64.29
C GLU A 470 26.52 100.12 -63.71
N SER A 471 26.72 101.15 -62.87
CA SER A 471 28.01 101.40 -62.23
C SER A 471 28.24 100.60 -60.93
N LEU A 472 27.18 100.25 -60.19
CA LEU A 472 27.29 99.42 -58.97
C LEU A 472 27.27 97.93 -59.31
N ALA A 473 26.48 97.53 -60.32
CA ALA A 473 26.47 96.16 -60.83
C ALA A 473 27.83 95.76 -61.45
N ALA A 474 28.53 96.69 -62.10
CA ALA A 474 29.87 96.46 -62.62
C ALA A 474 30.88 96.16 -61.48
N GLU A 475 30.86 96.94 -60.41
CA GLU A 475 31.79 96.77 -59.28
C GLU A 475 31.48 95.49 -58.47
N GLU A 476 30.20 95.17 -58.27
CA GLU A 476 29.78 93.92 -57.62
C GLU A 476 30.12 92.69 -58.49
N SER A 477 29.95 92.79 -59.81
CA SER A 477 30.32 91.71 -60.74
C SER A 477 31.83 91.46 -60.77
N GLU A 478 32.66 92.52 -60.62
CA GLU A 478 34.10 92.40 -60.57
C GLU A 478 34.59 91.78 -59.24
N LEU A 479 33.92 92.09 -58.12
CA LEU A 479 34.17 91.43 -56.83
C LEU A 479 33.76 89.97 -56.84
N ARG A 480 32.61 89.62 -57.41
CA ARG A 480 32.17 88.22 -57.59
C ARG A 480 33.13 87.47 -58.51
N PHE A 481 33.62 88.09 -59.58
CA PHE A 481 34.62 87.45 -60.46
C PHE A 481 35.94 87.17 -59.73
N ARG A 482 36.42 88.12 -58.91
CA ARG A 482 37.62 87.91 -58.06
C ARG A 482 37.40 86.80 -57.03
N GLN A 483 36.21 86.72 -56.43
CA GLN A 483 35.87 85.69 -55.45
C GLN A 483 35.77 84.31 -56.11
N PHE A 484 35.09 84.22 -57.25
CA PHE A 484 34.97 82.99 -58.03
C PHE A 484 36.33 82.49 -58.52
N THR A 485 37.24 83.41 -58.90
CA THR A 485 38.61 83.05 -59.27
C THR A 485 39.40 82.46 -58.10
N LYS A 486 39.23 83.01 -56.89
CA LYS A 486 39.87 82.47 -55.67
C LYS A 486 39.30 81.10 -55.30
N GLU A 487 37.99 80.92 -55.40
CA GLU A 487 37.31 79.65 -55.14
C GLU A 487 37.69 78.58 -56.17
N TYR A 488 37.79 78.95 -57.45
CA TYR A 488 38.27 78.06 -58.51
C TYR A 488 39.72 77.60 -58.26
N GLN A 489 40.61 78.50 -57.85
CA GLN A 489 41.99 78.14 -57.49
C GLN A 489 42.05 77.28 -56.21
N ALA A 490 41.20 77.54 -55.21
CA ALA A 490 41.10 76.71 -54.02
C ALA A 490 40.61 75.31 -54.35
N LEU A 491 39.63 75.20 -55.25
CA LEU A 491 39.10 73.93 -55.74
C LEU A 491 40.12 73.16 -56.57
N GLN A 492 40.89 73.83 -57.44
CA GLN A 492 42.00 73.20 -58.16
C GLN A 492 43.08 72.67 -57.22
N ARG A 493 43.42 73.40 -56.15
CA ARG A 493 44.36 72.90 -55.13
C ARG A 493 43.77 71.74 -54.33
N ALA A 494 42.50 71.80 -53.95
CA ALA A 494 41.82 70.71 -53.26
C ALA A 494 41.73 69.45 -54.13
N TYR A 495 41.46 69.61 -55.43
CA TYR A 495 41.45 68.53 -56.40
C TYR A 495 42.85 67.93 -56.60
N ALA A 496 43.90 68.76 -56.68
CA ALA A 496 45.29 68.30 -56.75
C ALA A 496 45.70 67.53 -55.48
N LEU A 497 45.32 68.00 -54.28
CA LEU A 497 45.58 67.30 -53.02
C LEU A 497 44.79 65.99 -52.89
N LEU A 498 43.55 65.96 -53.38
CA LEU A 498 42.77 64.72 -53.46
C LEU A 498 43.38 63.74 -54.45
N GLN A 499 43.89 64.21 -55.58
CA GLN A 499 44.57 63.39 -56.58
C GLN A 499 45.96 62.92 -56.10
N GLU A 500 46.61 63.66 -55.21
CA GLU A 500 47.81 63.24 -54.48
C GLU A 500 47.50 62.20 -53.40
N GLN A 501 46.33 62.29 -52.72
CA GLN A 501 45.87 61.28 -51.75
C GLN A 501 45.28 60.01 -52.39
N THR A 502 44.62 60.11 -53.55
CA THR A 502 44.08 58.95 -54.29
C THR A 502 45.07 58.37 -55.30
N GLY A 503 46.09 59.14 -55.69
CA GLY A 503 47.21 58.70 -56.53
C GLY A 503 48.43 58.20 -55.75
N GLY A 504 48.36 58.17 -54.42
CA GLY A 504 49.34 57.50 -53.57
C GLY A 504 49.14 56.00 -53.68
N ILE A 505 50.06 55.33 -54.38
CA ILE A 505 50.28 53.89 -54.43
C ILE A 505 49.83 53.25 -53.09
N LEU A 506 48.63 52.66 -53.05
CA LEU A 506 48.36 51.58 -52.11
C LEU A 506 49.44 50.56 -52.44
N ASP A 507 50.38 50.43 -51.52
CA ASP A 507 51.53 49.56 -51.59
C ASP A 507 51.05 48.18 -52.04
N ALA A 508 51.17 47.91 -53.34
CA ALA A 508 50.59 46.73 -53.99
C ALA A 508 51.14 45.44 -53.35
N GLU A 509 52.31 45.54 -52.71
CA GLU A 509 52.93 44.51 -51.89
C GLU A 509 52.20 44.29 -50.55
N ARG A 510 51.71 45.36 -49.90
CA ARG A 510 50.90 45.27 -48.68
C ARG A 510 49.50 44.75 -48.97
N GLU A 511 48.89 45.16 -50.07
CA GLU A 511 47.58 44.66 -50.48
C GLU A 511 47.67 43.20 -50.96
N ALA A 512 48.73 42.83 -51.68
CA ALA A 512 49.02 41.42 -52.01
C ALA A 512 49.27 40.57 -50.76
N LYS A 513 50.01 41.07 -49.76
CA LYS A 513 50.22 40.36 -48.48
C LYS A 513 48.93 40.21 -47.67
N ALA A 514 48.06 41.22 -47.67
CA ALA A 514 46.75 41.14 -47.02
C ALA A 514 45.84 40.11 -47.72
N GLN A 515 45.87 40.06 -49.06
CA GLN A 515 45.16 39.04 -49.84
C GLN A 515 45.73 37.63 -49.59
N GLU A 516 47.05 37.47 -49.50
CA GLU A 516 47.70 36.20 -49.19
C GLU A 516 47.40 35.70 -47.76
N GLN A 517 47.36 36.62 -46.78
CA GLN A 517 46.93 36.32 -45.40
C GLN A 517 45.46 35.88 -45.35
N LEU A 518 44.56 36.61 -46.01
CA LEU A 518 43.15 36.21 -46.09
C LEU A 518 42.99 34.86 -46.80
N GLN A 519 43.78 34.58 -47.83
CA GLN A 519 43.73 33.30 -48.55
C GLN A 519 44.21 32.12 -47.69
N THR A 520 45.26 32.32 -46.87
CA THR A 520 45.73 31.31 -45.93
C THR A 520 44.78 31.09 -44.75
N GLU A 521 44.10 32.14 -44.27
CA GLU A 521 43.05 32.02 -43.26
C GLU A 521 41.84 31.26 -43.80
N VAL A 522 41.38 31.55 -45.01
CA VAL A 522 40.30 30.81 -45.68
C VAL A 522 40.65 29.33 -45.83
N GLN A 523 41.90 29.00 -46.17
CA GLN A 523 42.34 27.60 -46.26
C GLN A 523 42.35 26.92 -44.88
N ARG A 524 42.78 27.60 -43.81
CA ARG A 524 42.71 27.05 -42.44
C ARG A 524 41.27 26.81 -41.99
N TYR A 525 40.35 27.73 -42.26
CA TYR A 525 38.95 27.54 -41.90
C TYR A 525 38.32 26.40 -42.69
N LYS A 526 38.65 26.24 -43.99
CA LYS A 526 38.22 25.08 -44.77
C LYS A 526 38.73 23.75 -44.20
N ALA A 527 40.01 23.68 -43.82
CA ALA A 527 40.56 22.47 -43.18
C ALA A 527 39.87 22.18 -41.83
N LYS A 528 39.58 23.22 -41.04
CA LYS A 528 38.86 23.06 -39.76
C LYS A 528 37.42 22.63 -39.96
N ILE A 529 36.75 23.08 -41.02
CA ILE A 529 35.42 22.60 -41.39
C ILE A 529 35.48 21.13 -41.79
N GLU A 530 36.43 20.72 -42.63
CA GLU A 530 36.60 19.30 -43.01
C GLU A 530 36.90 18.39 -41.80
N ASP A 531 37.73 18.84 -40.86
CA ASP A 531 38.03 18.08 -39.64
C ASP A 531 36.80 17.95 -38.74
N LEU A 532 36.00 19.02 -38.62
CA LEU A 532 34.74 18.99 -37.88
C LEU A 532 33.71 18.08 -38.56
N GLU A 533 33.60 18.12 -39.89
CA GLU A 533 32.73 17.24 -40.67
C GLU A 533 33.14 15.76 -40.51
N LYS A 534 34.44 15.46 -40.53
CA LYS A 534 34.97 14.11 -40.24
C LYS A 534 34.66 13.67 -38.81
N ALA A 535 34.84 14.54 -37.82
CA ALA A 535 34.51 14.24 -36.43
C ALA A 535 33.00 14.00 -36.22
N LEU A 536 32.16 14.73 -36.95
CA LEU A 536 30.70 14.56 -36.92
C LEU A 536 30.27 13.24 -37.59
N ALA A 537 30.91 12.87 -38.69
CA ALA A 537 30.70 11.58 -39.35
C ALA A 537 31.12 10.39 -38.46
N GLN A 538 32.20 10.54 -37.67
CA GLN A 538 32.66 9.51 -36.73
C GLN A 538 31.76 9.38 -35.49
N LYS A 539 31.13 10.45 -35.01
CA LYS A 539 30.15 10.40 -33.92
C LYS A 539 28.89 9.57 -34.25
N GLY A 540 28.57 9.39 -35.53
CA GLY A 540 27.49 8.48 -35.97
C GLY A 540 27.85 6.99 -35.93
N GLN A 541 29.11 6.65 -35.63
CA GLN A 541 29.63 5.28 -35.51
C GLN A 541 30.06 4.93 -34.07
N ASP A 542 29.68 5.74 -33.08
CA ASP A 542 29.95 5.43 -31.67
C ASP A 542 29.18 4.16 -31.28
N SER A 543 29.90 3.05 -31.01
CA SER A 543 29.29 1.75 -30.73
C SER A 543 28.36 1.82 -29.53
N HIS A 544 28.65 2.70 -28.57
CA HIS A 544 27.81 2.92 -27.41
C HIS A 544 26.46 3.52 -27.79
N TRP A 545 26.42 4.49 -28.72
CA TRP A 545 25.16 5.09 -29.17
C TRP A 545 24.31 4.11 -29.97
N VAL A 546 24.94 3.28 -30.81
CA VAL A 546 24.25 2.23 -31.56
C VAL A 546 23.67 1.16 -30.62
N GLU A 547 24.43 0.75 -29.60
CA GLU A 547 23.98 -0.19 -28.57
C GLU A 547 22.82 0.38 -27.73
N GLU A 548 22.92 1.64 -27.31
CA GLU A 548 21.89 2.33 -26.54
C GLU A 548 20.61 2.52 -27.35
N LYS A 549 20.72 2.88 -28.64
CA LYS A 549 19.60 2.95 -29.57
C LYS A 549 18.94 1.58 -29.76
N GLN A 550 19.71 0.50 -29.88
CA GLN A 550 19.18 -0.86 -30.00
C GLN A 550 18.50 -1.35 -28.71
N LEU A 551 19.03 -0.99 -27.55
CA LEU A 551 18.39 -1.26 -26.25
C LEU A 551 17.08 -0.49 -26.11
N PHE A 552 17.06 0.78 -26.52
CA PHE A 552 15.84 1.58 -26.54
C PHE A 552 14.76 1.00 -27.45
N ILE A 553 15.14 0.53 -28.64
CA ILE A 553 14.21 -0.14 -29.56
C ILE A 553 13.66 -1.44 -28.94
N ARG A 554 14.52 -2.26 -28.33
CA ARG A 554 14.07 -3.48 -27.61
C ARG A 554 13.12 -3.15 -26.46
N ARG A 555 13.43 -2.13 -25.66
CA ARG A 555 12.59 -1.67 -24.56
C ARG A 555 11.21 -1.20 -25.05
N ASN A 556 11.18 -0.47 -26.16
CA ASN A 556 9.92 -0.04 -26.77
C ASN A 556 9.11 -1.23 -27.32
N GLN A 557 9.78 -2.24 -27.89
CA GLN A 557 9.13 -3.47 -28.34
C GLN A 557 8.47 -4.21 -27.17
N GLU A 558 9.19 -4.37 -26.04
CA GLU A 558 8.67 -4.97 -24.81
C GLU A 558 7.45 -4.21 -24.26
N ILE A 559 7.48 -2.87 -24.32
CA ILE A 559 6.37 -2.04 -23.88
C ILE A 559 5.15 -2.22 -24.80
N LEU A 560 5.34 -2.28 -26.11
CA LEU A 560 4.26 -2.50 -27.08
C LEU A 560 3.60 -3.88 -26.87
N GLU A 561 4.38 -4.94 -26.72
CA GLU A 561 3.85 -6.27 -26.43
C GLU A 561 3.09 -6.32 -25.09
N LYS A 562 3.51 -5.53 -24.10
CA LYS A 562 2.83 -5.42 -22.81
C LYS A 562 1.52 -4.64 -22.93
N ILE A 563 1.48 -3.59 -23.75
CA ILE A 563 0.25 -2.86 -24.06
C ILE A 563 -0.75 -3.79 -24.76
N GLU A 564 -0.33 -4.52 -25.79
CA GLU A 564 -1.19 -5.46 -26.52
C GLU A 564 -1.79 -6.53 -25.60
N LYS A 565 -0.97 -7.11 -24.70
CA LYS A 565 -1.47 -8.07 -23.70
C LYS A 565 -2.50 -7.46 -22.75
N LEU A 566 -2.26 -6.24 -22.27
CA LEU A 566 -3.19 -5.53 -21.40
C LEU A 566 -4.48 -5.13 -22.13
N GLU A 567 -4.42 -4.81 -23.42
CA GLU A 567 -5.60 -4.54 -24.25
C GLU A 567 -6.45 -5.80 -24.42
N ILE A 568 -5.83 -6.97 -24.68
CA ILE A 568 -6.55 -8.25 -24.74
C ILE A 568 -7.20 -8.58 -23.39
N GLU A 569 -6.48 -8.38 -22.29
CA GLU A 569 -7.01 -8.61 -20.94
C GLU A 569 -8.16 -7.65 -20.60
N ASN A 570 -8.06 -6.38 -20.99
CA ASN A 570 -9.13 -5.39 -20.82
C ASN A 570 -10.38 -5.77 -21.63
N ASN A 571 -10.22 -6.22 -22.88
CA ASN A 571 -11.34 -6.69 -23.70
C ASN A 571 -12.02 -7.90 -23.06
N ARG A 572 -11.24 -8.83 -22.48
CA ARG A 572 -11.80 -9.97 -21.76
C ARG A 572 -12.58 -9.54 -20.52
N LEU A 573 -12.02 -8.64 -19.72
CA LEU A 573 -12.69 -8.11 -18.53
C LEU A 573 -13.97 -7.34 -18.88
N GLN A 574 -13.99 -6.64 -20.01
CA GLN A 574 -15.20 -5.98 -20.52
C GLN A 574 -16.29 -7.00 -20.88
N GLN A 575 -15.91 -8.12 -21.50
CA GLN A 575 -16.85 -9.20 -21.79
C GLN A 575 -17.41 -9.82 -20.49
N ASP A 576 -16.54 -10.16 -19.53
CA ASP A 576 -16.96 -10.72 -18.24
C ASP A 576 -17.90 -9.77 -17.48
N LEU A 577 -17.66 -8.45 -17.58
CA LEU A 577 -18.51 -7.42 -16.99
C LEU A 577 -19.88 -7.36 -17.68
N GLN A 578 -19.94 -7.50 -19.00
CA GLN A 578 -21.20 -7.57 -19.74
C GLN A 578 -21.99 -8.83 -19.37
N ASP A 579 -21.34 -9.99 -19.30
CA ASP A 579 -21.99 -11.24 -18.89
C ASP A 579 -22.56 -11.15 -17.46
N ALA A 580 -21.84 -10.46 -16.55
CA ALA A 580 -22.33 -10.21 -15.20
C ALA A 580 -23.55 -9.26 -15.16
N ARG A 581 -23.61 -8.27 -16.05
CA ARG A 581 -24.79 -7.40 -16.19
C ARG A 581 -25.99 -8.17 -16.68
N ASP A 582 -25.83 -9.00 -17.71
CA ASP A 582 -26.90 -9.82 -18.26
C ASP A 582 -27.44 -10.82 -17.21
N GLN A 583 -26.56 -11.39 -16.39
CA GLN A 583 -26.96 -12.22 -15.24
C GLN A 583 -27.74 -11.43 -14.18
N ASN A 584 -27.32 -10.20 -13.89
CA ASN A 584 -28.01 -9.36 -12.92
C ASN A 584 -29.42 -8.97 -13.41
N GLU A 585 -29.57 -8.63 -14.69
CA GLU A 585 -30.88 -8.40 -15.30
C GLU A 585 -31.77 -9.64 -15.18
N LEU A 586 -31.24 -10.84 -15.44
CA LEU A 586 -31.99 -12.08 -15.28
C LEU A 586 -32.45 -12.32 -13.82
N LEU A 587 -31.60 -11.99 -12.84
CA LEU A 587 -31.94 -12.08 -11.42
C LEU A 587 -33.00 -11.06 -11.02
N GLU A 588 -32.98 -9.85 -11.58
CA GLU A 588 -34.04 -8.85 -11.41
C GLU A 588 -35.37 -9.37 -11.95
N PHE A 589 -35.39 -9.96 -13.14
CA PHE A 589 -36.59 -10.63 -13.66
C PHE A 589 -37.09 -11.75 -12.75
N ARG A 590 -36.18 -12.55 -12.19
CA ARG A 590 -36.53 -13.64 -11.28
C ARG A 590 -37.09 -13.12 -9.95
N ASN A 591 -36.53 -12.05 -9.39
CA ASN A 591 -37.06 -11.41 -8.20
C ASN A 591 -38.46 -10.85 -8.44
N LEU A 592 -38.68 -10.15 -9.55
CA LEU A 592 -40.01 -9.65 -9.92
C LEU A 592 -41.03 -10.79 -10.07
N GLU A 593 -40.63 -11.93 -10.62
CA GLU A 593 -41.48 -13.13 -10.72
C GLU A 593 -41.81 -13.74 -9.34
N LEU A 594 -40.86 -13.69 -8.39
CA LEU A 594 -41.06 -14.15 -7.02
C LEU A 594 -41.94 -13.19 -6.22
N GLU A 595 -41.78 -11.89 -6.37
CA GLU A 595 -42.65 -10.87 -5.76
C GLU A 595 -44.10 -10.98 -6.27
N GLU A 596 -44.30 -11.24 -7.56
CA GLU A 596 -45.63 -11.44 -8.14
C GLU A 596 -46.26 -12.77 -7.65
N ARG A 597 -45.45 -13.81 -7.41
CA ARG A 597 -45.93 -15.03 -6.75
C ARG A 597 -46.31 -14.78 -5.29
N GLU A 598 -45.53 -13.99 -4.56
CA GLU A 598 -45.80 -13.62 -3.18
C GLU A 598 -47.11 -12.85 -3.05
N ARG A 599 -47.38 -11.88 -3.94
CA ARG A 599 -48.65 -11.14 -4.01
C ARG A 599 -49.87 -12.03 -4.30
N ARG A 600 -49.68 -13.17 -4.97
CA ARG A 600 -50.76 -14.11 -5.32
C ARG A 600 -51.00 -15.20 -4.26
N SER A 601 -50.17 -15.28 -3.22
CA SER A 601 -50.35 -16.21 -2.10
C SER A 601 -51.35 -15.68 -1.06
N PRO A 602 -52.16 -16.53 -0.41
CA PRO A 602 -53.01 -16.11 0.71
C PRO A 602 -52.16 -15.56 1.88
N PRO A 603 -52.58 -14.48 2.56
CA PRO A 603 -51.74 -13.80 3.54
C PRO A 603 -51.56 -14.64 4.81
N PHE A 604 -50.32 -15.02 5.10
CA PHE A 604 -49.91 -15.59 6.39
C PHE A 604 -49.53 -14.42 7.32
N ASN A 605 -50.51 -13.88 8.06
CA ASN A 605 -50.32 -12.74 8.95
C ASN A 605 -49.61 -13.17 10.26
N LEU A 606 -48.28 -13.09 10.29
CA LEU A 606 -47.50 -12.98 11.54
C LEU A 606 -47.13 -11.51 11.76
N GLN A 607 -47.82 -10.84 12.68
CA GLN A 607 -47.44 -9.48 13.11
C GLN A 607 -46.16 -9.57 13.97
N ILE A 608 -45.01 -9.35 13.35
CA ILE A 608 -43.73 -9.23 14.06
C ILE A 608 -43.65 -7.82 14.65
N HIS A 609 -43.67 -7.72 15.98
CA HIS A 609 -43.40 -6.47 16.69
C HIS A 609 -41.89 -6.12 16.62
N PRO A 610 -41.50 -4.83 16.60
CA PRO A 610 -40.11 -4.43 16.57
C PRO A 610 -39.34 -4.98 17.79
N PHE A 611 -38.16 -5.52 17.55
CA PHE A 611 -37.28 -6.07 18.60
C PHE A 611 -36.67 -4.94 19.44
N ALA A 612 -36.77 -5.03 20.76
CA ALA A 612 -35.98 -4.21 21.68
C ALA A 612 -34.60 -4.87 21.91
N ASP A 613 -33.56 -4.06 22.07
CA ASP A 613 -32.16 -4.50 22.15
C ASP A 613 -31.92 -5.62 23.16
N GLY A 614 -31.38 -6.74 22.68
CA GLY A 614 -30.75 -7.78 23.49
C GLY A 614 -31.61 -8.95 23.93
N VAL A 615 -32.89 -9.05 23.56
CA VAL A 615 -33.75 -10.18 23.98
C VAL A 615 -34.48 -10.79 22.79
N SER A 616 -34.25 -12.08 22.53
CA SER A 616 -34.93 -12.79 21.42
C SER A 616 -36.42 -13.02 21.73
N ALA A 617 -37.25 -13.13 20.69
CA ALA A 617 -38.68 -13.44 20.85
C ALA A 617 -38.93 -14.74 21.63
N LEU A 618 -38.04 -15.72 21.47
CA LEU A 618 -38.07 -16.97 22.23
C LEU A 618 -37.77 -16.72 23.71
N GLN A 619 -36.81 -15.86 24.02
CA GLN A 619 -36.42 -15.51 25.38
C GLN A 619 -37.51 -14.71 26.10
N ILE A 620 -38.23 -13.84 25.40
CA ILE A 620 -39.45 -13.18 25.93
C ILE A 620 -40.56 -14.20 26.23
N TYR A 621 -40.74 -15.20 25.37
CA TYR A 621 -41.71 -16.27 25.59
C TYR A 621 -41.32 -17.17 26.77
N CYS A 622 -40.07 -17.61 26.85
CA CYS A 622 -39.54 -18.39 27.97
C CYS A 622 -39.62 -17.64 29.30
N MET A 623 -39.33 -16.33 29.30
CA MET A 623 -39.48 -15.47 30.49
C MET A 623 -40.94 -15.35 30.94
N LYS A 624 -41.90 -15.29 30.00
CA LYS A 624 -43.35 -15.29 30.31
C LYS A 624 -43.80 -16.62 30.92
N GLU A 625 -43.23 -17.74 30.47
CA GLU A 625 -43.49 -19.09 31.01
C GLU A 625 -42.68 -19.39 32.31
N GLY A 626 -41.91 -18.42 32.82
CA GLY A 626 -41.13 -18.58 34.06
C GLY A 626 -39.85 -19.43 33.90
N VAL A 627 -39.48 -19.78 32.68
CA VAL A 627 -38.28 -20.57 32.36
C VAL A 627 -37.08 -19.62 32.22
N LYS A 628 -36.18 -19.65 33.21
CA LYS A 628 -35.02 -18.73 33.26
C LYS A 628 -33.74 -19.30 32.66
N ASP A 629 -33.47 -20.59 32.87
CA ASP A 629 -32.30 -21.29 32.33
C ASP A 629 -32.71 -22.68 31.82
N VAL A 630 -32.52 -22.91 30.52
CA VAL A 630 -32.73 -24.22 29.89
C VAL A 630 -31.38 -24.90 29.74
N SER A 631 -31.05 -25.81 30.67
CA SER A 631 -29.86 -26.65 30.54
C SER A 631 -30.20 -27.89 29.73
N ILE A 632 -29.78 -27.93 28.46
CA ILE A 632 -29.96 -29.10 27.60
C ILE A 632 -29.35 -30.38 28.23
N PRO A 633 -28.13 -30.36 28.80
CA PRO A 633 -27.59 -31.52 29.50
C PRO A 633 -28.44 -31.94 30.70
N GLY A 634 -29.03 -30.99 31.42
CA GLY A 634 -29.95 -31.25 32.52
C GLY A 634 -31.26 -31.90 32.08
N LEU A 635 -31.82 -31.46 30.95
CA LEU A 635 -33.04 -32.01 30.37
C LEU A 635 -32.83 -33.40 29.77
N ILE A 636 -31.70 -33.64 29.09
CA ILE A 636 -31.32 -34.98 28.60
C ILE A 636 -31.25 -35.95 29.78
N LYS A 637 -30.57 -35.57 30.87
CA LYS A 637 -30.50 -36.40 32.09
C LYS A 637 -31.86 -36.68 32.72
N GLN A 638 -32.80 -35.73 32.66
CA GLN A 638 -34.17 -35.94 33.14
C GLN A 638 -34.96 -36.89 32.23
N LEU A 639 -34.76 -36.80 30.91
CA LEU A 639 -35.38 -37.72 29.95
C LEU A 639 -34.82 -39.14 30.06
N ASP A 640 -33.53 -39.30 30.35
CA ASP A 640 -32.92 -40.63 30.59
C ASP A 640 -33.55 -41.30 31.83
N ILE A 641 -33.68 -40.55 32.93
CA ILE A 641 -34.35 -41.04 34.16
C ILE A 641 -35.83 -41.38 33.90
N LEU A 642 -36.51 -40.59 33.06
CA LEU A 642 -37.88 -40.88 32.68
C LEU A 642 -37.97 -42.12 31.78
N GLY A 643 -37.03 -42.28 30.83
CA GLY A 643 -36.96 -43.42 29.93
C GLY A 643 -36.69 -44.76 30.63
N ASP A 644 -36.01 -44.73 31.78
CA ASP A 644 -35.76 -45.90 32.62
C ASP A 644 -37.01 -46.37 33.42
N ASN A 645 -38.13 -45.64 33.39
CA ASN A 645 -39.38 -46.10 34.02
C ASN A 645 -40.07 -47.20 33.20
N GLY A 646 -40.08 -48.42 33.73
CA GLY A 646 -40.73 -49.58 33.10
C GLY A 646 -42.26 -49.54 32.97
N ASN A 647 -42.92 -48.46 33.41
CA ASN A 647 -44.38 -48.29 33.37
C ASN A 647 -44.86 -47.33 32.26
N LEU A 648 -43.99 -46.91 31.34
CA LEU A 648 -44.35 -46.01 30.25
C LEU A 648 -45.14 -46.73 29.15
N ARG A 649 -46.17 -46.08 28.61
CA ARG A 649 -46.86 -46.51 27.39
C ARG A 649 -45.97 -46.32 26.16
N ASN A 650 -46.19 -47.07 25.10
CA ASN A 650 -45.41 -46.97 23.85
C ASN A 650 -45.37 -45.53 23.29
N GLU A 651 -46.46 -44.78 23.40
CA GLU A 651 -46.54 -43.37 22.98
C GLU A 651 -45.62 -42.46 23.80
N GLU A 652 -45.50 -42.73 25.11
CA GLU A 652 -44.66 -41.97 26.03
C GLU A 652 -43.17 -42.30 25.82
N GLN A 653 -42.85 -43.58 25.54
CA GLN A 653 -41.49 -44.00 25.18
C GLN A 653 -41.03 -43.34 23.87
N VAL A 654 -41.90 -43.31 22.85
CA VAL A 654 -41.61 -42.64 21.57
C VAL A 654 -41.42 -41.13 21.78
N ALA A 655 -42.26 -40.49 22.59
CA ALA A 655 -42.14 -39.07 22.90
C ALA A 655 -40.82 -38.74 23.63
N ILE A 656 -40.38 -39.58 24.57
CA ILE A 656 -39.09 -39.42 25.27
C ILE A 656 -37.91 -39.54 24.30
N ILE A 657 -37.91 -40.56 23.42
CA ILE A 657 -36.84 -40.75 22.42
C ILE A 657 -36.78 -39.57 21.44
N GLN A 658 -37.95 -39.09 20.98
CA GLN A 658 -38.03 -37.92 20.10
C GLN A 658 -37.52 -36.66 20.80
N ALA A 659 -37.91 -36.42 22.05
CA ALA A 659 -37.43 -35.30 22.83
C ALA A 659 -35.92 -35.34 23.07
N SER A 660 -35.36 -36.51 23.41
CA SER A 660 -33.91 -36.69 23.57
C SER A 660 -33.16 -36.43 22.25
N THR A 661 -33.69 -36.89 21.13
CA THR A 661 -33.10 -36.65 19.80
C THR A 661 -33.07 -35.16 19.46
N VAL A 662 -34.18 -34.45 19.70
CA VAL A 662 -34.28 -33.00 19.46
C VAL A 662 -33.30 -32.24 20.35
N LEU A 663 -33.19 -32.60 21.63
CA LEU A 663 -32.25 -31.97 22.56
C LEU A 663 -30.79 -32.23 22.17
N SER A 664 -30.44 -33.44 21.76
CA SER A 664 -29.08 -33.74 21.27
C SER A 664 -28.72 -32.98 19.99
N LEU A 665 -29.68 -32.77 19.08
CA LEU A 665 -29.48 -31.93 17.90
C LEU A 665 -29.30 -30.46 18.28
N ALA A 666 -30.11 -29.97 19.23
CA ALA A 666 -29.99 -28.61 19.74
C ALA A 666 -28.63 -28.38 20.44
N GLU A 667 -28.13 -29.35 21.21
CA GLU A 667 -26.80 -29.27 21.83
C GLU A 667 -25.68 -29.16 20.78
N LYS A 668 -25.73 -29.98 19.72
CA LYS A 668 -24.76 -29.90 18.61
C LYS A 668 -24.82 -28.55 17.90
N TRP A 669 -26.03 -28.02 17.68
CA TRP A 669 -26.22 -26.70 17.08
C TRP A 669 -25.66 -25.58 17.96
N ILE A 670 -25.87 -25.64 19.27
CA ILE A 670 -25.30 -24.67 20.21
C ILE A 670 -23.77 -24.75 20.20
N GLN A 671 -23.18 -25.94 20.25
CA GLN A 671 -21.72 -26.10 20.17
C GLN A 671 -21.14 -25.55 18.86
N GLN A 672 -21.85 -25.70 17.74
CA GLN A 672 -21.43 -25.09 16.47
C GLN A 672 -21.50 -23.57 16.50
N ILE A 673 -22.54 -22.99 17.14
CA ILE A 673 -22.67 -21.55 17.32
C ILE A 673 -21.56 -21.01 18.23
N GLU A 674 -21.30 -21.66 19.36
CA GLU A 674 -20.22 -21.29 20.29
C GLU A 674 -18.84 -21.37 19.61
N GLY A 675 -18.60 -22.41 18.80
CA GLY A 675 -17.38 -22.53 18.01
C GLY A 675 -17.23 -21.42 16.96
N ALA A 676 -18.32 -21.05 16.28
CA ALA A 676 -18.33 -19.94 15.33
C ALA A 676 -18.14 -18.59 16.03
N GLU A 677 -18.73 -18.40 17.21
CA GLU A 677 -18.56 -17.22 18.04
C GLU A 677 -17.10 -17.07 18.51
N ALA A 678 -16.46 -18.15 18.97
CA ALA A 678 -15.06 -18.14 19.36
C ALA A 678 -14.14 -17.79 18.17
N ALA A 679 -14.41 -18.34 16.97
CA ALA A 679 -13.67 -18.01 15.77
C ALA A 679 -13.85 -16.54 15.33
N LEU A 680 -15.06 -15.99 15.48
CA LEU A 680 -15.34 -14.58 15.22
C LEU A 680 -14.63 -13.67 16.23
N HIS A 681 -14.63 -14.01 17.52
CA HIS A 681 -13.90 -13.27 18.55
C HIS A 681 -12.38 -13.29 18.29
N GLN A 682 -11.83 -14.43 17.89
CA GLN A 682 -10.42 -14.52 17.48
C GLN A 682 -10.11 -13.61 16.29
N LYS A 683 -10.98 -13.60 15.26
CA LYS A 683 -10.83 -12.72 14.10
C LYS A 683 -10.95 -11.23 14.45
N MET A 684 -11.80 -10.88 15.41
CA MET A 684 -11.92 -9.52 15.92
C MET A 684 -10.61 -9.07 16.58
N MET A 685 -10.02 -9.91 17.43
CA MET A 685 -8.74 -9.62 18.09
C MET A 685 -7.58 -9.48 17.09
N GLU A 686 -7.55 -10.30 16.04
CA GLU A 686 -6.57 -10.17 14.95
C GLU A 686 -6.72 -8.83 14.22
N LEU A 687 -7.95 -8.44 13.88
CA LEU A 687 -8.23 -7.15 13.23
C LEU A 687 -7.86 -5.95 14.10
N GLU A 688 -8.09 -6.03 15.42
CA GLU A 688 -7.67 -5.00 16.36
C GLU A 688 -6.14 -4.87 16.41
N SER A 689 -5.41 -5.99 16.38
CA SER A 689 -3.94 -6.00 16.30
C SER A 689 -3.43 -5.40 15.00
N ASP A 690 -4.01 -5.77 13.86
CA ASP A 690 -3.65 -5.23 12.55
C ASP A 690 -3.92 -3.72 12.50
N MET A 691 -5.07 -3.27 13.02
CA MET A 691 -5.40 -1.85 13.11
C MET A 691 -4.35 -1.08 13.93
N GLU A 692 -3.89 -1.62 15.05
CA GLU A 692 -2.85 -0.98 15.86
C GLU A 692 -1.51 -0.88 15.11
N GLN A 693 -1.16 -1.89 14.31
CA GLN A 693 0.02 -1.86 13.44
C GLN A 693 -0.11 -0.82 12.33
N PHE A 694 -1.28 -0.72 11.68
CA PHE A 694 -1.55 0.31 10.68
C PHE A 694 -1.46 1.73 11.27
N CYS A 695 -1.95 1.92 12.49
CA CYS A 695 -1.82 3.20 13.20
C CYS A 695 -0.34 3.56 13.45
N LYS A 696 0.50 2.61 13.83
CA LYS A 696 1.95 2.82 14.01
C LYS A 696 2.63 3.18 12.68
N LEU A 697 2.36 2.42 11.62
CA LEU A 697 2.86 2.70 10.26
C LEU A 697 2.44 4.09 9.76
N LYS A 698 1.18 4.48 10.01
CA LYS A 698 0.69 5.81 9.70
C LYS A 698 1.48 6.89 10.45
N GLY A 699 1.73 6.71 11.74
CA GLY A 699 2.53 7.63 12.55
C GLY A 699 3.94 7.83 11.98
N TYR A 700 4.64 6.75 11.63
CA TYR A 700 5.98 6.85 11.00
C TYR A 700 5.96 7.61 9.67
N LEU A 701 4.91 7.42 8.86
CA LEU A 701 4.77 8.14 7.59
C LEU A 701 4.48 9.63 7.80
N GLU A 702 3.73 9.99 8.85
CA GLU A 702 3.49 11.38 9.24
C GLU A 702 4.79 12.05 9.73
N GLU A 703 5.57 11.36 10.57
CA GLU A 703 6.89 11.83 11.04
C GLU A 703 7.87 12.06 9.87
N GLU A 704 7.95 11.11 8.94
CA GLU A 704 8.78 11.24 7.73
C GLU A 704 8.32 12.40 6.84
N LEU A 705 7.01 12.61 6.71
CA LEU A 705 6.46 13.72 5.94
C LEU A 705 6.84 15.07 6.57
N ASP A 706 6.77 15.19 7.89
CA ASP A 706 7.14 16.41 8.60
C ASP A 706 8.64 16.67 8.55
N TYR A 707 9.48 15.62 8.62
CA TYR A 707 10.92 15.74 8.38
C TYR A 707 11.21 16.28 6.97
N ARG A 708 10.54 15.76 5.93
CA ARG A 708 10.71 16.26 4.56
C ARG A 708 10.23 17.70 4.38
N LYS A 709 9.14 18.09 5.02
CA LYS A 709 8.69 19.50 5.01
C LYS A 709 9.73 20.40 5.68
N GLN A 710 10.25 20.01 6.84
CA GLN A 710 11.27 20.80 7.54
C GLN A 710 12.56 20.93 6.72
N ALA A 711 13.00 19.86 6.06
CA ALA A 711 14.15 19.89 5.16
C ALA A 711 13.91 20.84 3.96
N LEU A 712 12.70 20.84 3.42
CA LEU A 712 12.29 21.75 2.35
C LEU A 712 12.28 23.22 2.83
N ASP A 713 11.73 23.49 4.01
CA ASP A 713 11.69 24.83 4.59
C ASP A 713 13.11 25.36 4.88
N GLN A 714 14.01 24.50 5.38
CA GLN A 714 15.42 24.84 5.54
C GLN A 714 16.12 25.16 4.21
N ALA A 715 15.80 24.41 3.16
CA ALA A 715 16.32 24.70 1.81
C ALA A 715 15.82 26.06 1.30
N TYR A 716 14.54 26.38 1.49
CA TYR A 716 13.99 27.69 1.13
C TYR A 716 14.63 28.84 1.91
N MET A 717 14.79 28.70 3.22
CA MET A 717 15.51 29.68 4.04
C MET A 717 16.94 29.88 3.53
N ARG A 718 17.63 28.79 3.16
CA ARG A 718 18.99 28.90 2.65
C ARG A 718 19.07 29.58 1.29
N ILE A 719 18.08 29.37 0.42
CA ILE A 719 17.97 30.09 -0.84
C ILE A 719 17.81 31.59 -0.57
N GLN A 720 16.91 31.98 0.32
CA GLN A 720 16.70 33.40 0.67
C GLN A 720 17.96 34.05 1.28
N GLU A 721 18.69 33.34 2.15
CA GLU A 721 19.97 33.82 2.68
C GLU A 721 21.00 34.04 1.58
N LEU A 722 21.09 33.12 0.62
CA LEU A 722 21.99 33.25 -0.52
C LEU A 722 21.57 34.42 -1.42
N GLU A 723 20.28 34.58 -1.70
CA GLU A 723 19.72 35.69 -2.47
C GLU A 723 20.03 37.03 -1.79
N ALA A 724 19.81 37.15 -0.48
CA ALA A 724 20.13 38.34 0.30
C ALA A 724 21.63 38.63 0.31
N THR A 725 22.47 37.59 0.43
CA THR A 725 23.94 37.74 0.36
C THR A 725 24.37 38.25 -1.02
N LEU A 726 23.75 37.76 -2.09
CA LEU A 726 24.00 38.17 -3.47
C LEU A 726 23.54 39.61 -3.72
N TYR A 727 22.38 40.00 -3.18
CA TYR A 727 21.86 41.37 -3.24
C TYR A 727 22.76 42.37 -2.51
N ASN A 728 23.27 42.00 -1.31
CA ASN A 728 24.22 42.82 -0.56
C ASN A 728 25.57 42.96 -1.27
N ALA A 729 26.06 41.88 -1.90
CA ALA A 729 27.28 41.93 -2.71
C ALA A 729 27.12 42.87 -3.92
N LEU A 730 25.97 42.80 -4.59
CA LEU A 730 25.61 43.71 -5.69
C LEU A 730 25.52 45.18 -5.24
N GLN A 731 25.05 45.46 -4.02
CA GLN A 731 24.99 46.84 -3.49
C GLN A 731 26.37 47.41 -3.07
N GLN A 732 27.34 46.56 -2.70
CA GLN A 732 28.68 47.03 -2.30
C GLN A 732 29.57 47.39 -3.49
N GLU A 733 29.27 46.90 -4.69
CA GLU A 733 29.92 47.34 -5.93
C GLU A 733 29.22 48.59 -6.48
N THR A 734 29.68 49.77 -6.08
CA THR A 734 29.17 51.06 -6.58
C THR A 734 29.49 51.33 -8.06
N VAL A 735 30.24 50.43 -8.71
CA VAL A 735 30.62 50.54 -10.13
C VAL A 735 30.61 49.15 -10.77
N ILE A 736 29.43 48.55 -10.93
CA ILE A 736 29.24 47.59 -12.02
C ILE A 736 28.87 48.43 -13.23
N LYS A 737 29.89 48.84 -14.01
CA LYS A 737 29.68 49.37 -15.34
C LYS A 737 29.08 48.25 -16.20
N PHE A 738 27.76 48.24 -16.35
CA PHE A 738 27.10 47.38 -17.31
C PHE A 738 27.65 47.72 -18.71
N GLY A 739 28.35 46.76 -19.33
CA GLY A 739 28.84 46.88 -20.72
C GLY A 739 30.36 46.74 -20.91
N GLU A 740 31.19 46.87 -19.87
CA GLU A 740 32.61 46.49 -19.99
C GLU A 740 32.74 44.97 -19.84
N MET A 741 33.27 44.28 -20.86
CA MET A 741 33.66 42.87 -20.73
C MET A 741 34.55 42.75 -19.48
N LEU A 742 34.14 41.92 -18.52
CA LEU A 742 34.97 41.50 -17.39
C LEU A 742 36.38 41.26 -17.90
N SER A 743 37.38 41.95 -17.33
CA SER A 743 38.75 41.71 -17.74
C SER A 743 39.06 40.21 -17.64
N GLU A 744 39.93 39.67 -18.50
CA GLU A 744 40.27 38.23 -18.46
C GLU A 744 40.61 37.76 -17.04
N LYS A 745 41.24 38.63 -16.24
CA LYS A 745 41.58 38.38 -14.84
C LYS A 745 40.34 38.22 -13.95
N GLN A 746 39.33 39.07 -14.08
CA GLN A 746 38.07 38.98 -13.33
C GLN A 746 37.21 37.79 -13.80
N GLN A 747 37.23 37.48 -15.11
CA GLN A 747 36.59 36.26 -15.64
C GLN A 747 37.23 34.99 -15.09
N GLU A 748 38.56 34.96 -14.99
CA GLU A 748 39.29 33.82 -14.45
C GLU A 748 39.09 33.67 -12.94
N GLU A 749 39.04 34.78 -12.20
CA GLU A 749 38.70 34.82 -10.76
C GLU A 749 37.26 34.35 -10.51
N LEU A 750 36.30 34.78 -11.34
CA LEU A 750 34.91 34.33 -11.25
C LEU A 750 34.77 32.84 -11.60
N ARG A 751 35.45 32.36 -12.66
CA ARG A 751 35.51 30.91 -12.97
C ARG A 751 36.05 30.12 -11.79
N THR A 752 37.18 30.53 -11.21
CA THR A 752 37.78 29.82 -10.07
C THR A 752 36.89 29.86 -8.82
N ALA A 753 36.18 30.96 -8.57
CA ALA A 753 35.21 31.05 -7.47
C ALA A 753 34.01 30.11 -7.69
N VAL A 754 33.44 30.07 -8.91
CA VAL A 754 32.36 29.16 -9.28
C VAL A 754 32.82 27.70 -9.24
N GLU A 755 34.03 27.40 -9.69
CA GLU A 755 34.64 26.07 -9.59
C GLU A 755 34.81 25.65 -8.12
N LYS A 756 35.23 26.57 -7.25
CA LYS A 756 35.35 26.32 -5.80
C LYS A 756 33.98 26.04 -5.18
N LEU A 757 32.96 26.83 -5.51
CA LEU A 757 31.59 26.63 -5.01
C LEU A 757 31.01 25.30 -5.49
N ARG A 758 31.18 24.95 -6.77
CA ARG A 758 30.78 23.64 -7.33
C ARG A 758 31.48 22.49 -6.61
N ARG A 759 32.79 22.58 -6.38
CA ARG A 759 33.53 21.56 -5.62
C ARG A 759 33.03 21.46 -4.19
N GLN A 760 32.70 22.58 -3.55
CA GLN A 760 32.17 22.59 -2.19
C GLN A 760 30.77 21.97 -2.10
N MET A 761 29.87 22.30 -3.02
CA MET A 761 28.55 21.65 -3.08
C MET A 761 28.66 20.16 -3.35
N LEU A 762 29.53 19.76 -4.28
CA LEU A 762 29.72 18.34 -4.60
C LEU A 762 30.28 17.55 -3.41
N ARG A 763 31.19 18.16 -2.63
CA ARG A 763 31.68 17.57 -1.37
C ARG A 763 30.57 17.45 -0.33
N LYS A 764 29.78 18.51 -0.12
CA LYS A 764 28.64 18.46 0.82
C LYS A 764 27.57 17.45 0.41
N SER A 765 27.28 17.33 -0.88
CA SER A 765 26.36 16.32 -1.41
C SER A 765 26.88 14.92 -1.11
N ARG A 766 28.16 14.66 -1.39
CA ARG A 766 28.78 13.36 -1.08
C ARG A 766 28.81 13.07 0.41
N GLU A 767 29.07 14.06 1.26
CA GLU A 767 29.00 13.91 2.71
C GLU A 767 27.58 13.51 3.16
N TYR A 768 26.55 14.13 2.59
CA TYR A 768 25.15 13.79 2.86
C TYR A 768 24.79 12.38 2.37
N ASP A 769 25.20 12.03 1.15
CA ASP A 769 24.98 10.70 0.58
C ASP A 769 25.66 9.62 1.42
N CYS A 770 26.89 9.87 1.90
CA CYS A 770 27.60 8.99 2.82
C CYS A 770 26.88 8.86 4.17
N GLN A 771 26.33 9.95 4.73
CA GLN A 771 25.53 9.88 5.96
C GLN A 771 24.29 9.02 5.79
N ILE A 772 23.51 9.23 4.72
CA ILE A 772 22.32 8.43 4.42
C ILE A 772 22.70 6.95 4.22
N LEU A 773 23.80 6.68 3.54
CA LEU A 773 24.29 5.31 3.34
C LEU A 773 24.67 4.65 4.67
N GLN A 774 25.30 5.40 5.57
CA GLN A 774 25.71 4.94 6.88
C GLN A 774 24.50 4.63 7.78
N GLU A 775 23.51 5.53 7.83
CA GLU A 775 22.23 5.31 8.56
C GLU A 775 21.48 4.09 8.02
N ARG A 776 21.40 3.93 6.70
CA ARG A 776 20.77 2.75 6.08
C ARG A 776 21.51 1.46 6.40
N MET A 777 22.84 1.50 6.45
CA MET A 777 23.66 0.35 6.79
C MET A 777 23.52 -0.04 8.27
N GLU A 778 23.37 0.92 9.18
CA GLU A 778 23.05 0.66 10.58
C GLU A 778 21.67 0.03 10.75
N LEU A 779 20.64 0.54 10.07
CA LEU A 779 19.31 -0.07 10.05
C LEU A 779 19.34 -1.49 9.49
N LEU A 780 20.12 -1.71 8.42
CA LEU A 780 20.32 -3.03 7.83
C LEU A 780 21.00 -3.98 8.81
N GLN A 781 22.00 -3.54 9.56
CA GLN A 781 22.66 -4.34 10.59
C GLN A 781 21.70 -4.70 11.74
N GLN A 782 20.88 -3.75 12.20
CA GLN A 782 19.86 -4.01 13.21
C GLN A 782 18.83 -5.04 12.72
N ALA A 783 18.40 -4.94 11.46
CA ALA A 783 17.49 -5.92 10.86
C ALA A 783 18.13 -7.32 10.75
N HIS A 784 19.39 -7.41 10.33
CA HIS A 784 20.11 -8.70 10.28
C HIS A 784 20.29 -9.30 11.68
N GLN A 785 20.55 -8.48 12.70
CA GLN A 785 20.61 -8.97 14.08
C GLN A 785 19.25 -9.52 14.52
N ARG A 786 18.17 -8.81 14.20
CA ARG A 786 16.80 -9.24 14.52
C ARG A 786 16.44 -10.57 13.85
N ILE A 787 16.88 -10.78 12.61
CA ILE A 787 16.68 -12.04 11.87
C ILE A 787 17.41 -13.18 12.59
N ARG A 788 18.69 -13.00 12.96
CA ARG A 788 19.43 -14.02 13.72
C ARG A 788 18.76 -14.38 15.04
N ASP A 789 18.30 -13.38 15.80
CA ASP A 789 17.60 -13.63 17.07
C ASP A 789 16.29 -14.43 16.86
N LEU A 790 15.61 -14.23 15.73
CA LEU A 790 14.40 -14.97 15.37
C LEU A 790 14.70 -16.38 14.86
N GLU A 791 15.79 -16.57 14.13
CA GLU A 791 16.29 -17.88 13.72
C GLU A 791 16.65 -18.73 14.95
N ASP A 792 17.37 -18.16 15.92
CA ASP A 792 17.71 -18.83 17.18
C ASP A 792 16.47 -19.25 17.97
N LYS A 793 15.46 -18.37 18.04
CA LYS A 793 14.16 -18.69 18.69
C LYS A 793 13.42 -19.80 17.95
N THR A 794 13.44 -19.79 16.63
CA THR A 794 12.82 -20.83 15.79
C THR A 794 13.50 -22.18 16.03
N ASP A 795 14.83 -22.20 16.15
CA ASP A 795 15.59 -23.43 16.42
C ASP A 795 15.36 -23.96 17.84
N ILE A 796 15.17 -23.07 18.82
CA ILE A 796 14.74 -23.47 20.17
C ILE A 796 13.33 -24.08 20.13
N GLN A 797 12.39 -23.46 19.41
CA GLN A 797 11.03 -23.99 19.25
C GLN A 797 11.02 -25.35 18.55
N LYS A 798 11.80 -25.53 17.47
CA LYS A 798 11.94 -26.83 16.80
C LYS A 798 12.46 -27.91 17.75
N ARG A 799 13.44 -27.59 18.61
CA ARG A 799 13.94 -28.52 19.62
C ARG A 799 12.87 -28.87 20.66
N GLN A 800 12.07 -27.90 21.10
CA GLN A 800 10.95 -28.13 22.02
C GLN A 800 9.86 -29.00 21.39
N ILE A 801 9.52 -28.77 20.11
CA ILE A 801 8.56 -29.60 19.38
C ILE A 801 9.06 -31.04 19.30
N LYS A 802 10.34 -31.25 18.94
CA LYS A 802 10.93 -32.58 18.88
C LYS A 802 10.91 -33.31 20.24
N ASP A 803 11.23 -32.61 21.33
CA ASP A 803 11.16 -33.16 22.69
C ASP A 803 9.70 -33.52 23.09
N LEU A 804 8.72 -32.72 22.67
CA LEU A 804 7.30 -33.05 22.87
C LEU A 804 6.86 -34.24 22.02
N GLU A 805 7.30 -34.34 20.77
CA GLU A 805 7.04 -35.49 19.89
C GLU A 805 7.64 -36.78 20.46
N GLU A 806 8.87 -36.73 20.97
CA GLU A 806 9.54 -37.87 21.62
C GLU A 806 8.79 -38.30 22.90
N LYS A 807 8.36 -37.34 23.73
CA LYS A 807 7.54 -37.61 24.91
C LYS A 807 6.18 -38.20 24.56
N PHE A 808 5.55 -37.71 23.48
CA PHE A 808 4.29 -38.23 22.99
C PHE A 808 4.43 -39.65 22.46
N LEU A 809 5.47 -39.93 21.67
CA LEU A 809 5.80 -41.28 21.19
C LEU A 809 6.05 -42.23 22.34
N PHE A 810 6.78 -41.80 23.38
CA PHE A 810 7.01 -42.60 24.58
C PHE A 810 5.71 -42.92 25.32
N LEU A 811 4.83 -41.93 25.54
CA LEU A 811 3.52 -42.14 26.15
C LEU A 811 2.65 -43.07 25.30
N PHE A 812 2.63 -42.87 23.98
CA PHE A 812 1.86 -43.70 23.05
C PHE A 812 2.33 -45.16 23.08
N LEU A 813 3.64 -45.40 23.06
CA LEU A 813 4.23 -46.73 23.22
C LEU A 813 3.91 -47.33 24.58
N PHE A 814 4.03 -46.56 25.66
CA PHE A 814 3.73 -47.00 27.02
C PHE A 814 2.26 -47.43 27.18
N PHE A 815 1.31 -46.62 26.70
CA PHE A 815 -0.11 -46.95 26.74
C PHE A 815 -0.47 -48.10 25.80
N SER A 816 0.15 -48.18 24.62
CA SER A 816 -0.04 -49.32 23.70
C SER A 816 0.45 -50.62 24.33
N LEU A 817 1.61 -50.61 25.01
CA LEU A 817 2.13 -51.77 25.73
C LEU A 817 1.24 -52.15 26.92
N ALA A 818 0.78 -51.15 27.68
CA ALA A 818 -0.13 -51.36 28.80
C ALA A 818 -1.45 -51.98 28.34
N PHE A 819 -1.98 -51.57 27.17
CA PHE A 819 -3.21 -52.12 26.59
C PHE A 819 -3.02 -53.57 26.10
N ILE A 820 -1.84 -53.92 25.57
CA ILE A 820 -1.50 -55.29 25.17
C ILE A 820 -1.28 -56.20 26.39
N LEU A 821 -0.75 -55.65 27.49
CA LEU A 821 -0.43 -56.40 28.72
C LEU A 821 -1.58 -56.43 29.75
N TRP A 822 -2.72 -55.78 29.46
CA TRP A 822 -3.90 -55.83 30.32
C TRP A 822 -4.76 -57.06 29.95
N PRO A 823 -4.91 -58.05 30.85
CA PRO A 823 -5.68 -59.27 30.59
C PRO A 823 -7.20 -59.05 30.53
#